data_AF-A0AAD5R4L7-F1
#
_entry.id   AF-A0AAD5R4L7-F1
#
_cell.length_a   1.000
_cell.length_b   1.000
_cell.length_c   1.000
_cell.angle_alpha   90.00
_cell.angle_beta   90.00
_cell.angle_gamma   90.00
#
_symmetry.space_group_name_H-M   'P 1'
#
loop_
_entity.id
_entity.type
_entity.pdbx_description
1 polymer ?
#
loop_
_entity_poly.entity_id
_entity_poly.type
_entity_poly.pdbx_seq_one_letter_code
_entity_poly.pdbx_strand_id
1 'polypeptide(L)'
;MPRFDGIFLACVMVHLMDKNVVIEQQDLLTILRNFFLAIVNWDTSSPMGFHADDLDNEVIAAYLSTFPVVFLDSTGYFNIASGISMESLLLVKADASHSLSVLGDCLTFDTLFLERHHLYSMFDHYFRLLRSLCKISDLLPDTVDENDRITKFAKMLIARIHECMDERFDNVYIERVRHGKSHPASFLIGFRVRKEWANPITVGPLATDPKAGEFRQLWKEKTQLRKFADARICECMVWADTTSMTVPYSILQFIIRQELGSQLNCELGFVVSHFNMPVECLSWRSVLPADFLSRRDINVTITSALAGLSAILRSAKGLPLMVTNIQAVSSYIRDTEPCASDVLCRTEQGTIENGSRMPAQRAIPPYVAAVTVHIKLEYSGKWGDTIDGVLHLSAAFYIEIAKFLREKHNLIAIPTKDQLFVIKDGVPFKLVLVLDKVLKILERRVAEMKSNSATQMELSLEEQRLAKWKKHYIYEARLQASLHSCSTKYVAYGETVQLLKRWLSGQYMTGAIHDLALEMIVVSVFEDIVRPPPQTSIAAFRRVLELICKHNWTARPLLVNFGNSWDEKEIAKLEENFVKMRPILPPMVIVTNEDPTGAKWTRDGPTPLLLKRLVGLSESMVKLLDRNYEDTKIIDIKFAFLNVDMSIYDAVIEIYPKVVVRSCVSDAVNSQRNVEALPVLNFDPIDDFICALNAHYQHVALFFWNKYGGDRIGIKWKPHEMDVPAKISRCSIHIKILLEHVLLLIKTKYWKEYEYWVEELLKKFVAVVTRRTPMADIDALVGELSEAHVDSTALGEHPRFSQYKNAGKAAEQQAQRRQEALERQRNSRFDHFNHTRRLAENEMSDKEDEQSEIIKAEQHGKHGDAEHHDEGKKCRKSRYADVLMLSEWLVDIPDKLSAEWMMVPSPVGKRVLVVAAKGTTTVYNKGGRVVTQFRSCLPGGSVKSTKVYTILDCILDSKKTCYCLDVLAWNGMDMSANPFDFRQFMLSTKLMELPELPFLSLPCCKCQPELMEEMMRNGFDFELDGLLYYYTGVVYEAGQSPLVGWLKPWMLPEILNVAVPEKFLNENTLQQSTQQFIDAFNIAHNHTSKIRPTMEVE
;
A
#
# COMPACT_ATOMS: atom_id res chain seq x y z
N MET A 1 17.61 2.08 -17.70
CA MET A 1 18.56 1.59 -18.73
C MET A 1 19.26 2.77 -19.40
N PRO A 2 20.42 3.21 -18.88
CA PRO A 2 21.04 4.48 -19.28
C PRO A 2 21.73 4.48 -20.67
N ARG A 3 21.37 3.58 -21.60
CA ARG A 3 22.10 3.42 -22.88
C ARG A 3 21.26 3.44 -24.15
N PHE A 4 19.93 3.42 -24.05
CA PHE A 4 19.01 3.80 -25.14
C PHE A 4 18.54 5.23 -24.86
N ASP A 5 19.42 6.20 -25.10
CA ASP A 5 19.11 7.60 -24.83
C ASP A 5 18.30 8.24 -25.98
N GLY A 6 17.80 9.45 -25.73
CA GLY A 6 16.99 10.17 -26.72
C GLY A 6 17.73 10.47 -28.03
N ILE A 7 19.07 10.58 -27.99
CA ILE A 7 19.88 10.84 -29.19
C ILE A 7 19.90 9.59 -30.06
N PHE A 8 20.21 8.43 -29.48
CA PHE A 8 20.20 7.17 -30.20
C PHE A 8 18.83 6.87 -30.80
N LEU A 9 17.74 7.03 -30.04
CA LEU A 9 16.38 6.81 -30.53
C LEU A 9 16.01 7.77 -31.66
N ALA A 10 16.44 9.04 -31.59
CA ALA A 10 16.26 10.00 -32.67
C ALA A 10 17.04 9.59 -33.93
N CYS A 11 18.29 9.15 -33.80
CA CYS A 11 19.10 8.66 -34.93
C CYS A 11 18.45 7.45 -35.61
N VAL A 12 17.92 6.50 -34.84
CA VAL A 12 17.16 5.36 -35.40
C VAL A 12 15.94 5.87 -36.16
N MET A 13 15.18 6.84 -35.61
CA MET A 13 14.01 7.40 -36.30
C MET A 13 14.39 8.08 -37.63
N VAL A 14 15.44 8.91 -37.63
CA VAL A 14 15.92 9.58 -38.86
C VAL A 14 16.40 8.55 -39.88
N HIS A 15 17.06 7.47 -39.46
CA HIS A 15 17.45 6.37 -40.36
C HIS A 15 16.25 5.68 -40.99
N LEU A 16 15.17 5.46 -40.23
CA LEU A 16 13.93 4.90 -40.76
C LEU A 16 13.23 5.85 -41.76
N MET A 17 13.35 7.16 -41.57
CA MET A 17 12.87 8.15 -42.53
C MET A 17 13.69 8.14 -43.82
N ASP A 18 15.02 8.06 -43.73
CA ASP A 18 15.91 7.97 -44.89
C ASP A 18 15.64 6.71 -45.75
N LYS A 19 15.41 5.57 -45.08
CA LYS A 19 15.02 4.31 -45.75
C LYS A 19 13.55 4.28 -46.21
N ASN A 20 12.80 5.38 -46.08
CA ASN A 20 11.37 5.47 -46.40
C ASN A 20 10.48 4.43 -45.67
N VAL A 21 10.94 3.91 -44.53
CA VAL A 21 10.14 3.02 -43.66
C VAL A 21 9.12 3.85 -42.86
N VAL A 22 9.51 5.06 -42.48
CA VAL A 22 8.67 6.06 -41.82
C VAL A 22 8.55 7.29 -42.74
N ILE A 23 7.34 7.85 -42.90
CA ILE A 23 7.08 9.00 -43.79
C ILE A 23 6.31 10.07 -43.00
N GLU A 24 6.56 11.36 -43.25
CA GLU A 24 5.94 12.48 -42.52
C GLU A 24 4.41 12.48 -42.51
N GLN A 25 3.77 11.87 -43.51
CA GLN A 25 2.31 11.83 -43.66
C GLN A 25 1.65 10.64 -42.92
N GLN A 26 2.44 9.76 -42.29
CA GLN A 26 1.91 8.61 -41.54
C GLN A 26 1.34 9.04 -40.18
N ASP A 27 0.32 8.32 -39.73
CA ASP A 27 -0.19 8.49 -38.37
C ASP A 27 0.81 7.96 -37.32
N LEU A 28 0.74 8.51 -36.11
CA LEU A 28 1.69 8.19 -35.03
C LEU A 28 1.71 6.71 -34.66
N LEU A 29 0.57 6.00 -34.73
CA LEU A 29 0.51 4.58 -34.37
C LEU A 29 1.29 3.74 -35.38
N THR A 30 1.14 4.04 -36.68
CA THR A 30 1.93 3.43 -37.74
C THR A 30 3.42 3.72 -37.58
N ILE A 31 3.79 4.96 -37.24
CA ILE A 31 5.19 5.34 -36.96
C ILE A 31 5.76 4.50 -35.81
N LEU A 32 5.05 4.41 -34.68
CA LEU A 32 5.46 3.63 -33.51
C LEU A 32 5.57 2.14 -33.82
N ARG A 33 4.62 1.59 -34.59
CA ARG A 33 4.62 0.19 -35.02
C ARG A 33 5.87 -0.12 -35.84
N ASN A 34 6.18 0.72 -36.83
CA ASN A 34 7.36 0.57 -37.67
C ASN A 34 8.65 0.74 -36.87
N PHE A 35 8.68 1.66 -35.90
CA PHE A 35 9.82 1.85 -35.01
C PHE A 35 10.09 0.62 -34.14
N PHE A 36 9.06 0.06 -33.49
CA PHE A 36 9.20 -1.17 -32.70
C PHE A 36 9.59 -2.37 -33.57
N LEU A 37 8.99 -2.51 -34.76
CA LEU A 37 9.37 -3.55 -35.74
C LEU A 37 10.85 -3.44 -36.14
N ALA A 38 11.35 -2.23 -36.36
CA ALA A 38 12.75 -2.01 -36.71
C ALA A 38 13.70 -2.45 -35.58
N ILE A 39 13.37 -2.15 -34.33
CA ILE A 39 14.15 -2.60 -33.17
C ILE A 39 14.10 -4.12 -33.03
N VAL A 40 12.90 -4.72 -33.10
CA VAL A 40 12.70 -6.18 -32.96
C VAL A 40 13.48 -6.94 -34.02
N ASN A 41 13.42 -6.47 -35.27
CA ASN A 41 14.05 -7.12 -36.43
C ASN A 41 15.49 -6.67 -36.69
N TRP A 42 16.09 -5.87 -35.79
CA TRP A 42 17.47 -5.38 -35.98
C TRP A 42 18.45 -6.55 -36.14
N ASP A 43 19.04 -6.72 -37.31
CA ASP A 43 20.12 -7.67 -37.53
C ASP A 43 21.47 -7.10 -37.07
N THR A 44 22.10 -7.73 -36.09
CA THR A 44 23.42 -7.30 -35.56
C THR A 44 24.59 -7.89 -36.34
N SER A 45 24.33 -8.75 -37.33
CA SER A 45 25.39 -9.31 -38.18
C SER A 45 25.94 -8.31 -39.20
N SER A 46 25.22 -7.20 -39.41
CA SER A 46 25.62 -6.09 -40.27
C SER A 46 25.47 -4.75 -39.52
N PRO A 47 26.30 -3.74 -39.83
CA PRO A 47 26.15 -2.41 -39.25
C PRO A 47 24.86 -1.73 -39.75
N MET A 48 24.11 -1.13 -38.84
CA MET A 48 23.00 -0.21 -39.18
C MET A 48 23.54 1.23 -39.22
N GLY A 49 22.92 2.14 -39.95
CA GLY A 49 23.33 3.56 -39.96
C GLY A 49 23.06 4.27 -41.28
N PHE A 50 23.52 5.51 -41.39
CA PHE A 50 23.22 6.37 -42.54
C PHE A 50 24.04 6.04 -43.80
N HIS A 51 25.27 5.54 -43.64
CA HIS A 51 26.20 5.23 -44.74
C HIS A 51 26.99 3.93 -44.49
N ALA A 52 26.36 2.93 -43.89
CA ALA A 52 27.04 1.70 -43.49
C ALA A 52 27.55 0.87 -44.69
N ASP A 53 26.90 0.97 -45.84
CA ASP A 53 27.25 0.26 -47.09
C ASP A 53 28.38 0.94 -47.88
N ASP A 54 28.71 2.20 -47.56
CA ASP A 54 29.71 3.02 -48.27
C ASP A 54 31.13 2.85 -47.71
N LEU A 55 31.30 2.04 -46.65
CA LEU A 55 32.57 1.81 -45.97
C LEU A 55 33.29 0.57 -46.49
N ASP A 56 34.62 0.60 -46.43
CA ASP A 56 35.45 -0.57 -46.76
C ASP A 56 35.11 -1.77 -45.86
N ASN A 57 35.05 -2.96 -46.46
CA ASN A 57 34.74 -4.21 -45.75
C ASN A 57 35.66 -4.47 -44.54
N GLU A 58 36.92 -4.02 -44.59
CA GLU A 58 37.87 -4.13 -43.48
C GLU A 58 37.45 -3.27 -42.28
N VAL A 59 36.90 -2.07 -42.52
CA VAL A 59 36.40 -1.16 -41.49
C VAL A 59 35.15 -1.74 -40.85
N ILE A 60 34.23 -2.28 -41.66
CA ILE A 60 33.03 -2.96 -41.18
C ILE A 60 33.40 -4.17 -40.31
N ALA A 61 34.34 -5.01 -40.78
CA ALA A 61 34.84 -6.14 -40.02
C ALA A 61 35.50 -5.72 -38.69
N ALA A 62 36.22 -4.59 -38.67
CA ALA A 62 36.80 -4.03 -37.45
C ALA A 62 35.72 -3.58 -36.45
N TYR A 63 34.64 -2.93 -36.90
CA TYR A 63 33.53 -2.57 -36.02
C TYR A 63 32.80 -3.80 -35.45
N LEU A 64 32.44 -4.75 -36.31
CA LEU A 64 31.68 -5.95 -35.91
C LEU A 64 32.49 -6.88 -35.00
N SER A 65 33.82 -6.90 -35.13
CA SER A 65 34.70 -7.63 -34.20
C SER A 65 34.88 -6.92 -32.86
N THR A 66 34.70 -5.59 -32.79
CA THR A 66 34.94 -4.79 -31.58
C THR A 66 33.66 -4.56 -30.76
N PHE A 67 32.53 -4.33 -31.42
CA PHE A 67 31.27 -3.94 -30.79
C PHE A 67 30.15 -4.95 -31.06
N PRO A 68 29.35 -5.31 -30.04
CA PRO A 68 28.22 -6.23 -30.22
C PRO A 68 27.05 -5.61 -30.98
N VAL A 69 26.92 -4.27 -30.93
CA VAL A 69 25.89 -3.51 -31.61
C VAL A 69 26.55 -2.33 -32.32
N VAL A 70 26.28 -2.19 -33.61
CA VAL A 70 26.90 -1.19 -34.47
C VAL A 70 25.80 -0.35 -35.13
N PHE A 71 25.76 0.93 -34.76
CA PHE A 71 24.97 1.95 -35.44
C PHE A 71 25.88 3.12 -35.81
N LEU A 72 26.16 3.28 -37.11
CA LEU A 72 27.11 4.27 -37.61
C LEU A 72 26.42 5.60 -37.91
N ASP A 73 27.09 6.69 -37.54
CA ASP A 73 26.69 8.05 -37.87
C ASP A 73 26.85 8.35 -39.38
N SER A 74 26.55 9.59 -39.79
CA SER A 74 26.66 9.99 -41.20
C SER A 74 28.09 10.03 -41.72
N THR A 75 29.10 10.06 -40.84
CA THR A 75 30.52 9.98 -41.27
C THR A 75 31.00 8.54 -41.47
N GLY A 76 30.28 7.56 -40.90
CA GLY A 76 30.68 6.15 -40.91
C GLY A 76 31.76 5.79 -39.88
N TYR A 77 32.35 6.78 -39.19
CA TYR A 77 33.46 6.59 -38.25
C TYR A 77 33.06 6.62 -36.77
N PHE A 78 31.80 6.94 -36.44
CA PHE A 78 31.34 6.98 -35.06
C PHE A 78 30.19 6.00 -34.82
N ASN A 79 30.41 5.02 -33.93
CA ASN A 79 29.37 4.09 -33.49
C ASN A 79 28.53 4.70 -32.35
N ILE A 80 27.34 5.19 -32.70
CA ILE A 80 26.35 5.74 -31.76
C ILE A 80 25.88 4.67 -30.77
N ALA A 81 25.79 3.40 -31.20
CA ALA A 81 25.39 2.28 -30.36
C ALA A 81 26.54 1.69 -29.51
N SER A 82 27.72 2.32 -29.46
CA SER A 82 28.90 1.78 -28.77
C SER A 82 28.69 1.44 -27.28
N GLY A 83 27.73 2.11 -26.63
CA GLY A 83 27.33 1.82 -25.26
C GLY A 83 26.40 0.61 -25.13
N ILE A 84 25.64 0.23 -26.16
CA ILE A 84 24.58 -0.79 -26.03
C ILE A 84 25.22 -2.19 -25.99
N SER A 85 24.93 -2.96 -24.94
CA SER A 85 25.35 -4.36 -24.85
C SER A 85 24.36 -5.26 -25.60
N MET A 86 24.81 -6.46 -25.99
CA MET A 86 23.94 -7.43 -26.68
C MET A 86 22.74 -7.80 -25.80
N GLU A 87 22.96 -7.98 -24.50
CA GLU A 87 21.92 -8.35 -23.53
C GLU A 87 20.91 -7.21 -23.33
N SER A 88 21.38 -5.96 -23.36
CA SER A 88 20.48 -4.80 -23.31
C SER A 88 19.60 -4.72 -24.56
N LEU A 89 20.17 -4.99 -25.74
CA LEU A 89 19.42 -5.02 -27.00
C LEU A 89 18.41 -6.18 -27.02
N LEU A 90 18.81 -7.39 -26.63
CA LEU A 90 17.92 -8.56 -26.56
C LEU A 90 16.75 -8.33 -25.60
N LEU A 91 17.01 -7.71 -24.45
CA LEU A 91 15.98 -7.32 -23.50
C LEU A 91 14.97 -6.34 -24.12
N VAL A 92 15.47 -5.27 -24.77
CA VAL A 92 14.60 -4.29 -25.44
C VAL A 92 13.85 -4.92 -26.60
N LYS A 93 14.45 -5.84 -27.37
CA LYS A 93 13.76 -6.58 -28.42
C LYS A 93 12.61 -7.42 -27.88
N ALA A 94 12.83 -8.12 -26.77
CA ALA A 94 11.78 -8.92 -26.12
C ALA A 94 10.62 -8.04 -25.65
N ASP A 95 10.92 -6.94 -24.96
CA ASP A 95 9.91 -6.01 -24.43
C ASP A 95 9.17 -5.26 -25.57
N ALA A 96 9.88 -4.86 -26.63
CA ALA A 96 9.30 -4.21 -27.81
C ALA A 96 8.42 -5.18 -28.62
N SER A 97 8.83 -6.45 -28.75
CA SER A 97 8.03 -7.49 -29.42
C SER A 97 6.71 -7.73 -28.72
N HIS A 98 6.74 -7.78 -27.38
CA HIS A 98 5.51 -7.91 -26.60
C HIS A 98 4.65 -6.65 -26.71
N SER A 99 5.24 -5.47 -26.57
CA SER A 99 4.54 -4.18 -26.72
C SER A 99 3.88 -4.05 -28.10
N LEU A 100 4.53 -4.52 -29.16
CA LEU A 100 4.00 -4.50 -30.53
C LEU A 100 2.71 -5.32 -30.68
N SER A 101 2.57 -6.42 -29.92
CA SER A 101 1.39 -7.29 -29.98
C SER A 101 0.12 -6.64 -29.42
N VAL A 102 0.29 -5.61 -28.57
CA VAL A 102 -0.78 -4.89 -27.86
C VAL A 102 -0.86 -3.42 -28.27
N LEU A 103 0.07 -2.96 -29.11
CA LEU A 103 0.13 -1.59 -29.59
C LEU A 103 -1.11 -1.25 -30.42
N GLY A 104 -1.85 -0.22 -29.97
CA GLY A 104 -3.10 0.23 -30.58
C GLY A 104 -4.35 -0.17 -29.79
N ASP A 105 -4.21 -1.05 -28.79
CA ASP A 105 -5.26 -1.32 -27.81
C ASP A 105 -5.35 -0.15 -26.82
N CYS A 106 -6.51 0.51 -26.77
CA CYS A 106 -6.74 1.66 -25.89
C CYS A 106 -6.63 1.31 -24.40
N LEU A 107 -6.87 0.06 -24.03
CA LEU A 107 -6.85 -0.43 -22.65
C LEU A 107 -5.43 -0.61 -22.12
N THR A 108 -4.45 -0.78 -23.02
CA THR A 108 -3.04 -1.00 -22.64
C THR A 108 -2.20 0.27 -22.68
N PHE A 109 -2.78 1.40 -23.11
CA PHE A 109 -2.08 2.67 -23.30
C PHE A 109 -1.40 3.15 -22.02
N ASP A 110 -2.12 3.15 -20.90
CA ASP A 110 -1.60 3.61 -19.61
C ASP A 110 -0.38 2.77 -19.20
N THR A 111 -0.49 1.44 -19.30
CA THR A 111 0.59 0.52 -18.92
C THR A 111 1.79 0.58 -19.88
N LEU A 112 1.57 0.83 -21.18
CA LEU A 112 2.66 0.97 -22.16
C LEU A 112 3.42 2.30 -22.06
N PHE A 113 2.72 3.40 -21.84
CA PHE A 113 3.29 4.75 -22.03
C PHE A 113 3.29 5.63 -20.78
N LEU A 114 2.39 5.40 -19.82
CA LEU A 114 2.27 6.24 -18.62
C LEU A 114 2.92 5.59 -17.38
N GLU A 115 2.87 4.26 -17.29
CA GLU A 115 3.42 3.54 -16.15
C GLU A 115 4.95 3.46 -16.20
N ARG A 116 5.59 3.94 -15.14
CA ARG A 116 7.03 3.73 -14.93
C ARG A 116 7.27 2.47 -14.11
N HIS A 117 8.04 1.55 -14.67
CA HIS A 117 8.48 0.34 -13.97
C HIS A 117 9.86 0.55 -13.35
N HIS A 118 10.00 0.10 -12.09
CA HIS A 118 11.28 0.11 -11.41
C HIS A 118 12.17 -1.01 -11.96
N LEU A 119 13.50 -0.80 -11.96
CA LEU A 119 14.48 -1.82 -12.37
C LEU A 119 14.27 -3.15 -11.63
N TYR A 120 13.89 -3.09 -10.35
CA TYR A 120 13.68 -4.24 -9.49
C TYR A 120 12.40 -5.05 -9.80
N SER A 121 11.60 -4.61 -10.79
CA SER A 121 10.45 -5.36 -11.32
C SER A 121 10.71 -6.02 -12.69
N MET A 122 11.91 -5.80 -13.28
CA MET A 122 12.24 -6.27 -14.62
C MET A 122 12.77 -7.72 -14.67
N PHE A 123 13.29 -8.23 -13.56
CA PHE A 123 13.96 -9.54 -13.48
C PHE A 123 13.35 -10.39 -12.36
N ASP A 124 13.49 -11.70 -12.48
CA ASP A 124 12.95 -12.68 -11.53
C ASP A 124 13.89 -12.92 -10.34
N HIS A 125 15.20 -12.84 -10.60
CA HIS A 125 16.22 -12.98 -9.57
C HIS A 125 17.28 -11.90 -9.62
N TYR A 126 17.77 -11.52 -8.43
CA TYR A 126 18.80 -10.51 -8.21
C TYR A 126 19.91 -11.04 -7.32
N PHE A 127 21.15 -10.99 -7.81
CA PHE A 127 22.36 -11.28 -7.05
C PHE A 127 23.19 -10.01 -6.90
N ARG A 128 23.77 -9.83 -5.74
CA ARG A 128 24.67 -8.71 -5.46
C ARG A 128 26.10 -9.21 -5.37
N LEU A 129 27.00 -8.53 -6.06
CA LEU A 129 28.44 -8.74 -6.00
C LEU A 129 29.11 -7.54 -5.30
N LEU A 130 29.67 -7.79 -4.12
CA LEU A 130 30.30 -6.81 -3.23
C LEU A 130 31.83 -6.85 -3.37
N ARG A 131 32.45 -5.91 -4.09
CA ARG A 131 33.91 -5.69 -4.02
C ARG A 131 34.32 -4.28 -4.47
N SER A 132 35.41 -3.77 -3.90
CA SER A 132 36.03 -2.52 -4.34
C SER A 132 36.75 -2.64 -5.67
N LEU A 133 36.53 -1.65 -6.55
CA LEU A 133 37.17 -1.52 -7.87
C LEU A 133 38.70 -1.52 -7.80
N CYS A 134 39.28 -1.08 -6.68
CA CYS A 134 40.74 -1.07 -6.46
C CYS A 134 41.40 -2.46 -6.34
N LYS A 135 40.62 -3.55 -6.36
CA LYS A 135 41.14 -4.93 -6.49
C LYS A 135 40.74 -5.60 -7.81
N ILE A 136 40.00 -4.91 -8.68
CA ILE A 136 39.68 -5.36 -10.06
C ILE A 136 40.80 -4.92 -11.03
N SER A 137 41.62 -3.93 -10.64
CA SER A 137 42.80 -3.46 -11.40
C SER A 137 43.78 -4.56 -11.76
N ASP A 138 43.93 -5.58 -10.91
CA ASP A 138 44.87 -6.68 -11.11
C ASP A 138 44.36 -7.69 -12.17
N LEU A 139 43.08 -7.60 -12.54
CA LEU A 139 42.42 -8.49 -13.49
C LEU A 139 42.41 -7.93 -14.92
N LEU A 140 42.50 -6.61 -15.08
CA LEU A 140 42.35 -5.96 -16.37
C LEU A 140 43.47 -4.93 -16.57
N PRO A 141 44.67 -5.37 -16.98
CA PRO A 141 45.84 -4.50 -17.09
C PRO A 141 45.67 -3.42 -18.18
N ASP A 142 44.92 -3.70 -19.26
CA ASP A 142 44.71 -2.79 -20.39
C ASP A 142 43.36 -2.06 -20.33
N THR A 143 43.31 -0.97 -19.55
CA THR A 143 42.10 -0.14 -19.42
C THR A 143 42.39 1.35 -19.41
N VAL A 144 41.55 2.12 -20.09
CA VAL A 144 41.74 3.58 -20.26
C VAL A 144 41.36 4.35 -18.99
N ASP A 145 40.24 3.99 -18.37
CA ASP A 145 39.73 4.60 -17.16
C ASP A 145 38.95 3.60 -16.29
N GLU A 146 38.35 4.06 -15.19
CA GLU A 146 37.55 3.23 -14.30
C GLU A 146 36.28 2.69 -14.98
N ASN A 147 35.67 3.45 -15.90
CA ASN A 147 34.44 3.04 -16.58
C ASN A 147 34.70 1.95 -17.63
N ASP A 148 35.83 2.01 -18.33
CA ASP A 148 36.31 0.97 -19.26
C ASP A 148 36.61 -0.32 -18.49
N ARG A 149 37.28 -0.23 -17.32
CA ARG A 149 37.49 -1.37 -16.40
C ARG A 149 36.19 -2.06 -16.06
N ILE A 150 35.20 -1.29 -15.63
CA ILE A 150 33.89 -1.81 -15.23
C ILE A 150 33.17 -2.45 -16.41
N THR A 151 33.24 -1.82 -17.59
CA THR A 151 32.56 -2.31 -18.78
C THR A 151 33.18 -3.63 -19.25
N LYS A 152 34.51 -3.74 -19.30
CA LYS A 152 35.23 -4.97 -19.62
C LYS A 152 34.95 -6.07 -18.59
N PHE A 153 34.97 -5.75 -17.29
CA PHE A 153 34.62 -6.69 -16.23
C PHE A 153 33.20 -7.24 -16.41
N ALA A 154 32.21 -6.37 -16.62
CA ALA A 154 30.83 -6.77 -16.81
C ALA A 154 30.67 -7.66 -18.06
N LYS A 155 31.31 -7.30 -19.18
CA LYS A 155 31.33 -8.12 -20.41
C LYS A 155 31.91 -9.51 -20.16
N MET A 156 33.08 -9.60 -19.50
CA MET A 156 33.71 -10.88 -19.16
C MET A 156 32.84 -11.74 -18.26
N LEU A 157 32.21 -11.14 -17.25
CA LEU A 157 31.35 -11.85 -16.32
C LEU A 157 30.09 -12.38 -17.01
N ILE A 158 29.45 -11.57 -17.86
CA ILE A 158 28.29 -12.00 -18.65
C ILE A 158 28.66 -13.15 -19.59
N ALA A 159 29.78 -13.06 -20.32
CA ALA A 159 30.23 -14.13 -21.21
C ALA A 159 30.40 -15.47 -20.46
N ARG A 160 31.02 -15.43 -19.26
CA ARG A 160 31.16 -16.62 -18.41
C ARG A 160 29.83 -17.15 -17.88
N ILE A 161 28.88 -16.25 -17.57
CA ILE A 161 27.53 -16.65 -17.18
C ILE A 161 26.85 -17.40 -18.32
N HIS A 162 26.95 -16.93 -19.57
CA HIS A 162 26.42 -17.65 -20.72
C HIS A 162 27.08 -19.02 -20.88
N GLU A 163 28.40 -19.12 -20.92
CA GLU A 163 29.11 -20.41 -21.05
C GLU A 163 28.71 -21.45 -20.00
N CYS A 164 28.39 -21.01 -18.78
CA CYS A 164 28.05 -21.89 -17.67
C CYS A 164 26.54 -22.11 -17.44
N MET A 165 25.67 -21.21 -17.92
CA MET A 165 24.26 -21.15 -17.53
C MET A 165 23.28 -20.86 -18.68
N ASP A 166 23.68 -20.91 -19.95
CA ASP A 166 22.87 -20.47 -21.10
C ASP A 166 21.44 -21.05 -21.16
N GLU A 167 21.26 -22.33 -20.81
CA GLU A 167 19.96 -23.00 -20.85
C GLU A 167 18.98 -22.51 -19.76
N ARG A 168 19.45 -21.75 -18.76
CA ARG A 168 18.72 -21.46 -17.51
C ARG A 168 18.00 -20.12 -17.50
N PHE A 169 18.38 -19.18 -18.36
CA PHE A 169 17.83 -17.83 -18.36
C PHE A 169 17.60 -17.32 -19.78
N ASP A 170 16.66 -16.40 -19.95
CA ASP A 170 16.41 -15.71 -21.22
C ASP A 170 17.26 -14.45 -21.35
N ASN A 171 17.46 -13.73 -20.25
CA ASN A 171 18.24 -12.51 -20.24
C ASN A 171 18.97 -12.30 -18.91
N VAL A 172 20.18 -11.72 -18.97
CA VAL A 172 20.97 -11.29 -17.82
C VAL A 172 21.33 -9.81 -17.95
N TYR A 173 21.34 -9.08 -16.84
CA TYR A 173 21.73 -7.68 -16.82
C TYR A 173 22.59 -7.38 -15.60
N ILE A 174 23.65 -6.59 -15.79
CA ILE A 174 24.54 -6.16 -14.70
C ILE A 174 24.49 -4.65 -14.57
N GLU A 175 24.06 -4.17 -13.40
CA GLU A 175 24.01 -2.76 -13.05
C GLU A 175 25.04 -2.41 -11.98
N ARG A 176 25.77 -1.29 -12.17
CA ARG A 176 26.63 -0.71 -11.13
C ARG A 176 25.76 0.07 -10.14
N VAL A 177 25.71 -0.38 -8.90
CA VAL A 177 25.06 0.32 -7.79
C VAL A 177 26.08 1.28 -7.16
N ARG A 178 25.80 2.59 -7.24
CA ARG A 178 26.67 3.64 -6.67
C ARG A 178 26.25 3.95 -5.23
N HIS A 179 27.19 3.92 -4.30
CA HIS A 179 26.96 4.13 -2.86
C HIS A 179 27.64 5.41 -2.36
N GLY A 180 27.00 6.56 -2.52
CA GLY A 180 27.52 7.85 -2.03
C GLY A 180 29.00 8.11 -2.41
N LYS A 181 29.68 9.01 -1.70
CA LYS A 181 31.08 9.38 -2.01
C LYS A 181 32.15 8.44 -1.43
N SER A 182 31.78 7.41 -0.65
CA SER A 182 32.73 6.68 0.22
C SER A 182 32.76 5.15 0.09
N HIS A 183 31.90 4.52 -0.71
CA HIS A 183 31.82 3.06 -0.76
C HIS A 183 32.32 2.46 -2.08
N PRO A 184 32.86 1.23 -2.03
CA PRO A 184 33.21 0.48 -3.22
C PRO A 184 31.98 0.29 -4.13
N ALA A 185 32.16 0.41 -5.44
CA ALA A 185 31.09 0.12 -6.39
C ALA A 185 30.68 -1.36 -6.28
N SER A 186 29.41 -1.63 -6.05
CA SER A 186 28.85 -3.00 -6.08
C SER A 186 28.08 -3.22 -7.37
N PHE A 187 27.96 -4.48 -7.78
CA PHE A 187 27.18 -4.84 -8.96
C PHE A 187 25.92 -5.59 -8.56
N LEU A 188 24.81 -5.28 -9.23
CA LEU A 188 23.57 -6.02 -9.15
C LEU A 188 23.37 -6.79 -10.45
N ILE A 189 23.18 -8.10 -10.35
CA ILE A 189 23.00 -9.02 -11.48
C ILE A 189 21.54 -9.47 -11.47
N GLY A 190 20.78 -9.06 -12.48
CA GLY A 190 19.39 -9.44 -12.69
C GLY A 190 19.25 -10.56 -13.72
N PHE A 191 18.40 -11.54 -13.46
CA PHE A 191 18.09 -12.65 -14.38
C PHE A 191 16.60 -12.75 -14.67
N ARG A 192 16.23 -12.84 -15.95
CA ARG A 192 14.92 -13.35 -16.40
C ARG A 192 15.06 -14.85 -16.66
N VAL A 193 14.35 -15.68 -15.90
CA VAL A 193 14.69 -17.11 -15.79
C VAL A 193 13.79 -18.02 -16.61
N ARG A 194 14.33 -19.19 -16.98
CA ARG A 194 13.58 -20.28 -17.62
C ARG A 194 13.17 -21.34 -16.60
N LYS A 195 12.37 -22.31 -17.04
CA LYS A 195 11.94 -23.44 -16.20
C LYS A 195 13.12 -24.30 -15.74
N GLU A 196 14.20 -24.31 -16.51
CA GLU A 196 15.44 -25.05 -16.29
C GLU A 196 16.34 -24.39 -15.23
N TRP A 197 15.97 -23.23 -14.68
CA TRP A 197 16.76 -22.47 -13.72
C TRP A 197 17.33 -23.34 -12.59
N ALA A 198 16.48 -24.15 -11.96
CA ALA A 198 16.84 -25.01 -10.83
C ALA A 198 17.31 -26.42 -11.22
N ASN A 199 17.54 -26.69 -12.52
CA ASN A 199 17.91 -28.04 -12.98
C ASN A 199 19.18 -28.54 -12.28
N PRO A 200 19.19 -29.77 -11.75
CA PRO A 200 20.31 -30.31 -10.99
C PRO A 200 21.57 -30.56 -11.85
N ILE A 201 21.41 -30.60 -13.16
CA ILE A 201 22.45 -30.98 -14.11
C ILE A 201 22.60 -29.85 -15.13
N THR A 202 23.85 -29.54 -15.49
CA THR A 202 24.19 -28.72 -16.65
C THR A 202 24.65 -29.67 -17.75
N VAL A 203 23.87 -29.78 -18.81
CA VAL A 203 24.13 -30.71 -19.91
C VAL A 203 25.12 -30.05 -20.86
N GLY A 204 26.22 -30.74 -21.14
CA GLY A 204 27.22 -30.34 -22.11
C GLY A 204 27.02 -31.03 -23.46
N PRO A 205 27.99 -30.89 -24.38
CA PRO A 205 27.94 -31.50 -25.69
C PRO A 205 28.01 -33.03 -25.63
N LEU A 206 27.72 -33.68 -26.76
CA LEU A 206 27.88 -35.13 -26.91
C LEU A 206 29.31 -35.55 -26.61
N ALA A 207 29.49 -36.72 -25.98
CA ALA A 207 30.81 -37.24 -25.60
C ALA A 207 31.77 -37.41 -26.80
N THR A 208 31.22 -37.57 -28.00
CA THR A 208 31.95 -37.71 -29.26
C THR A 208 32.24 -36.38 -29.95
N ASP A 209 31.68 -35.27 -29.48
CA ASP A 209 31.88 -33.93 -30.04
C ASP A 209 33.25 -33.38 -29.60
N PRO A 210 34.06 -32.79 -30.50
CA PRO A 210 35.30 -32.10 -30.13
C PRO A 210 35.14 -31.07 -28.99
N LYS A 211 33.98 -30.38 -28.92
CA LYS A 211 33.66 -29.42 -27.86
C LYS A 211 33.57 -30.03 -26.46
N ALA A 212 33.49 -31.35 -26.34
CA ALA A 212 33.53 -32.05 -25.05
C ALA A 212 34.87 -31.86 -24.32
N GLY A 213 35.97 -31.65 -25.05
CA GLY A 213 37.27 -31.30 -24.45
C GLY A 213 37.23 -29.94 -23.76
N GLU A 214 36.72 -28.92 -24.45
CA GLU A 214 36.56 -27.56 -23.94
C GLU A 214 35.64 -27.53 -22.71
N PHE A 215 34.54 -28.28 -22.76
CA PHE A 215 33.62 -28.40 -21.63
C PHE A 215 34.29 -29.02 -20.40
N ARG A 216 35.05 -30.12 -20.57
CA ARG A 216 35.81 -30.74 -19.46
C ARG A 216 36.82 -29.76 -18.85
N GLN A 217 37.50 -28.98 -19.69
CA GLN A 217 38.48 -28.00 -19.23
C GLN A 217 37.81 -26.85 -18.45
N LEU A 218 36.70 -26.31 -18.95
CA LEU A 218 35.90 -25.27 -18.28
C LEU A 218 35.54 -25.69 -16.85
N TRP A 219 35.08 -26.94 -16.69
CA TRP A 219 34.64 -27.51 -15.42
C TRP A 219 35.75 -28.25 -14.64
N LYS A 220 37.02 -28.16 -15.07
CA LYS A 220 38.20 -28.78 -14.43
C LYS A 220 38.05 -30.29 -14.20
N GLU A 221 37.57 -31.03 -15.19
CA GLU A 221 37.38 -32.48 -15.15
C GLU A 221 36.39 -32.98 -14.07
N LYS A 222 35.61 -32.09 -13.45
CA LYS A 222 34.52 -32.47 -12.53
C LYS A 222 33.27 -32.99 -13.25
N THR A 223 33.31 -33.08 -14.58
CA THR A 223 32.19 -33.54 -15.40
C THR A 223 32.05 -35.06 -15.31
N GLN A 224 30.86 -35.54 -15.66
CA GLN A 224 30.53 -36.95 -15.71
C GLN A 224 29.79 -37.24 -17.02
N LEU A 225 30.05 -38.40 -17.61
CA LEU A 225 29.25 -38.89 -18.73
C LEU A 225 27.91 -39.40 -18.24
N ARG A 226 26.82 -38.89 -18.80
CA ARG A 226 25.46 -39.39 -18.53
C ARG A 226 24.75 -39.77 -19.83
N LYS A 227 24.06 -40.91 -19.76
CA LYS A 227 23.15 -41.37 -20.82
C LYS A 227 21.74 -40.87 -20.50
N PHE A 228 21.12 -40.18 -21.46
CA PHE A 228 19.77 -39.64 -21.35
C PHE A 228 18.72 -40.60 -21.95
N ALA A 229 17.43 -40.33 -21.69
CA ALA A 229 16.32 -41.17 -22.13
C ALA A 229 16.22 -41.30 -23.67
N ASP A 230 16.72 -40.30 -24.39
CA ASP A 230 16.87 -40.27 -25.85
C ASP A 230 18.14 -41.02 -26.34
N ALA A 231 18.79 -41.77 -25.46
CA ALA A 231 20.03 -42.51 -25.67
C ALA A 231 21.29 -41.67 -25.98
N ARG A 232 21.21 -40.33 -25.94
CA ARG A 232 22.40 -39.47 -26.07
C ARG A 232 23.32 -39.65 -24.86
N ILE A 233 24.63 -39.67 -25.10
CA ILE A 233 25.66 -39.68 -24.07
C ILE A 233 26.36 -38.32 -24.13
N CYS A 234 26.16 -37.50 -23.10
CA CYS A 234 26.71 -36.15 -23.03
C CYS A 234 27.65 -36.01 -21.83
N GLU A 235 28.64 -35.13 -21.96
CA GLU A 235 29.37 -34.61 -20.81
C GLU A 235 28.41 -33.76 -19.96
N CYS A 236 28.43 -33.92 -18.64
CA CYS A 236 27.49 -33.25 -17.74
C CYS A 236 28.16 -32.77 -16.46
N MET A 237 27.73 -31.62 -15.93
CA MET A 237 28.06 -31.19 -14.57
C MET A 237 26.86 -31.44 -13.65
N VAL A 238 27.05 -32.23 -12.60
CA VAL A 238 26.00 -32.56 -11.62
C VAL A 238 26.19 -31.69 -10.37
N TRP A 239 25.18 -30.86 -10.08
CA TRP A 239 25.20 -29.93 -8.95
C TRP A 239 24.42 -30.45 -7.74
N ALA A 240 23.40 -31.26 -7.96
CA ALA A 240 22.53 -31.85 -6.95
C ALA A 240 21.91 -33.17 -7.46
N ASP A 241 21.35 -33.96 -6.55
CA ASP A 241 20.62 -35.19 -6.92
C ASP A 241 19.21 -34.90 -7.45
N THR A 242 18.60 -33.81 -6.99
CA THR A 242 17.25 -33.37 -7.35
C THR A 242 17.23 -31.88 -7.67
N THR A 243 16.18 -31.43 -8.37
CA THR A 243 15.96 -30.02 -8.69
C THR A 243 16.05 -29.15 -7.44
N SER A 244 16.93 -28.15 -7.47
CA SER A 244 17.22 -27.31 -6.30
C SER A 244 17.47 -25.86 -6.71
N MET A 245 16.82 -24.94 -5.99
CA MET A 245 17.01 -23.50 -6.17
C MET A 245 18.43 -23.05 -5.78
N THR A 246 19.22 -23.86 -5.09
CA THR A 246 20.62 -23.52 -4.76
C THR A 246 21.57 -23.68 -5.94
N VAL A 247 21.19 -24.41 -7.00
CA VAL A 247 22.07 -24.72 -8.13
C VAL A 247 22.59 -23.47 -8.85
N PRO A 248 21.75 -22.48 -9.24
CA PRO A 248 22.22 -21.23 -9.84
C PRO A 248 23.22 -20.47 -8.98
N TYR A 249 22.99 -20.45 -7.66
CA TYR A 249 23.91 -19.81 -6.73
C TYR A 249 25.26 -20.55 -6.68
N SER A 250 25.25 -21.89 -6.65
CA SER A 250 26.47 -22.71 -6.73
C SER A 250 27.24 -22.51 -8.04
N ILE A 251 26.55 -22.34 -9.17
CA ILE A 251 27.19 -22.05 -10.46
C ILE A 251 27.83 -20.65 -10.43
N LEU A 252 27.12 -19.64 -9.94
CA LEU A 252 27.70 -18.29 -9.81
C LEU A 252 28.88 -18.26 -8.83
N GLN A 253 28.80 -19.00 -7.72
CA GLN A 253 29.93 -19.20 -6.80
C GLN A 253 31.12 -19.87 -7.50
N PHE A 254 30.87 -20.84 -8.39
CA PHE A 254 31.92 -21.46 -9.20
C PHE A 254 32.56 -20.45 -10.15
N ILE A 255 31.76 -19.68 -10.89
CA ILE A 255 32.23 -18.66 -11.85
C ILE A 255 33.15 -17.65 -11.15
N ILE A 256 32.75 -17.13 -9.99
CA ILE A 256 33.55 -16.11 -9.28
C ILE A 256 34.78 -16.69 -8.55
N ARG A 257 34.73 -17.97 -8.15
CA ARG A 257 35.87 -18.69 -7.52
C ARG A 257 36.91 -19.18 -8.52
N GLN A 258 36.59 -19.21 -9.81
CA GLN A 258 37.38 -19.94 -10.78
C GLN A 258 38.83 -19.42 -10.86
N GLU A 259 39.76 -20.14 -10.25
CA GLU A 259 41.20 -20.07 -10.54
C GLU A 259 41.48 -20.96 -11.75
N LEU A 260 41.62 -20.46 -12.98
CA LEU A 260 42.03 -21.33 -14.09
C LEU A 260 43.52 -21.67 -13.97
N GLY A 261 43.82 -22.96 -14.08
CA GLY A 261 45.15 -23.45 -14.42
C GLY A 261 45.62 -22.84 -15.74
N SER A 262 46.90 -22.55 -15.81
CA SER A 262 47.59 -21.93 -16.95
C SER A 262 47.27 -22.63 -18.29
N GLN A 263 47.09 -21.81 -19.33
CA GLN A 263 47.10 -22.16 -20.77
C GLN A 263 45.74 -22.48 -21.43
N LEU A 264 45.07 -21.42 -21.89
CA LEU A 264 44.21 -21.44 -23.07
C LEU A 264 44.56 -20.19 -23.88
N ASN A 265 45.35 -20.35 -24.93
CA ASN A 265 45.49 -19.33 -25.97
C ASN A 265 44.26 -19.46 -26.87
N CYS A 266 43.27 -18.59 -26.68
CA CYS A 266 42.23 -18.38 -27.69
C CYS A 266 42.77 -17.40 -28.73
N GLU A 267 42.58 -17.67 -30.02
CA GLU A 267 43.06 -16.89 -31.18
C GLU A 267 42.53 -15.44 -31.26
N LEU A 268 41.75 -15.00 -30.27
CA LEU A 268 41.16 -13.66 -30.17
C LEU A 268 41.91 -12.71 -29.21
N GLY A 269 43.08 -13.07 -28.68
CA GLY A 269 43.96 -12.13 -27.98
C GLY A 269 43.46 -11.61 -26.62
N PHE A 270 42.47 -12.26 -26.00
CA PHE A 270 42.05 -11.94 -24.62
C PHE A 270 42.75 -12.88 -23.63
N VAL A 271 43.65 -12.32 -22.81
CA VAL A 271 44.14 -12.99 -21.61
C VAL A 271 42.96 -13.18 -20.66
N VAL A 272 42.54 -14.42 -20.44
CA VAL A 272 41.51 -14.76 -19.46
C VAL A 272 42.08 -14.52 -18.06
N SER A 273 41.77 -13.38 -17.48
CA SER A 273 42.14 -13.04 -16.12
C SER A 273 41.18 -13.66 -15.10
N HIS A 274 41.77 -14.19 -14.04
CA HIS A 274 41.11 -14.92 -12.95
C HIS A 274 40.20 -14.00 -12.13
N PHE A 275 38.91 -14.28 -11.92
CA PHE A 275 38.13 -13.44 -10.99
C PHE A 275 38.64 -13.57 -9.54
N ASN A 276 39.03 -14.79 -9.14
CA ASN A 276 39.52 -15.18 -7.79
C ASN A 276 38.86 -14.39 -6.65
N MET A 277 37.53 -14.42 -6.63
CA MET A 277 36.71 -13.72 -5.65
C MET A 277 36.32 -14.67 -4.51
N PRO A 278 36.40 -14.23 -3.24
CA PRO A 278 35.75 -14.94 -2.14
C PRO A 278 34.24 -15.06 -2.39
N VAL A 279 33.66 -16.20 -2.02
CA VAL A 279 32.23 -16.46 -2.27
C VAL A 279 31.31 -15.56 -1.48
N GLU A 280 31.79 -15.06 -0.35
CA GLU A 280 31.13 -14.12 0.53
C GLU A 280 30.86 -12.77 -0.17
N CYS A 281 31.53 -12.51 -1.30
CA CYS A 281 31.25 -11.34 -2.14
C CYS A 281 29.91 -11.47 -2.87
N LEU A 282 29.40 -12.68 -3.10
CA LEU A 282 28.15 -12.92 -3.79
C LEU A 282 27.02 -13.12 -2.77
N SER A 283 25.92 -12.41 -2.98
CA SER A 283 24.76 -12.47 -2.09
C SER A 283 23.48 -12.53 -2.92
N TRP A 284 22.67 -13.56 -2.71
CA TRP A 284 21.38 -13.68 -3.36
C TRP A 284 20.35 -12.81 -2.63
N ARG A 285 19.76 -11.82 -3.31
CA ARG A 285 18.87 -10.81 -2.71
C ARG A 285 17.39 -11.12 -2.89
N SER A 286 17.04 -11.91 -3.90
CA SER A 286 15.66 -12.25 -4.25
C SER A 286 15.34 -13.71 -3.91
N VAL A 287 15.66 -14.15 -2.70
CA VAL A 287 15.41 -15.52 -2.24
C VAL A 287 14.65 -15.48 -0.93
N LEU A 288 13.63 -16.32 -0.83
CA LEU A 288 12.87 -16.49 0.40
C LEU A 288 13.60 -17.46 1.33
N PRO A 289 13.48 -17.31 2.66
CA PRO A 289 13.95 -18.32 3.60
C PRO A 289 13.31 -19.68 3.31
N ALA A 290 14.09 -20.77 3.41
CA ALA A 290 13.64 -22.12 3.04
C ALA A 290 12.35 -22.57 3.74
N ASP A 291 12.17 -22.19 5.01
CA ASP A 291 11.01 -22.60 5.83
C ASP A 291 9.86 -21.57 5.81
N PHE A 292 9.88 -20.62 4.87
CA PHE A 292 8.89 -19.54 4.81
C PHE A 292 7.61 -19.93 4.06
N LEU A 293 7.65 -20.92 3.17
CA LEU A 293 6.49 -21.37 2.38
C LEU A 293 6.29 -22.87 2.52
N SER A 294 5.11 -23.35 2.12
CA SER A 294 4.81 -24.78 2.17
C SER A 294 5.65 -25.58 1.19
N ARG A 295 5.98 -26.82 1.56
CA ARG A 295 6.71 -27.72 0.67
C ARG A 295 5.81 -28.28 -0.44
N ARG A 296 6.33 -28.29 -1.67
CA ARG A 296 5.61 -28.75 -2.87
C ARG A 296 5.20 -30.23 -2.83
N ASP A 297 5.92 -31.09 -2.11
CA ASP A 297 5.61 -32.52 -1.99
C ASP A 297 4.28 -32.78 -1.27
N ILE A 298 3.86 -31.86 -0.40
CA ILE A 298 2.57 -31.93 0.29
C ILE A 298 1.42 -31.76 -0.71
N ASN A 299 1.53 -30.80 -1.64
CA ASN A 299 0.50 -30.56 -2.65
C ASN A 299 0.29 -31.78 -3.56
N VAL A 300 1.39 -32.42 -3.97
CA VAL A 300 1.35 -33.69 -4.73
C VAL A 300 0.60 -34.78 -3.96
N THR A 301 0.80 -34.86 -2.64
CA THR A 301 0.09 -35.82 -1.78
C THR A 301 -1.42 -35.52 -1.76
N ILE A 302 -1.81 -34.26 -1.58
CA ILE A 302 -3.22 -33.84 -1.53
C ILE A 302 -3.93 -34.12 -2.86
N THR A 303 -3.32 -33.74 -3.98
CA THR A 303 -3.89 -33.93 -5.33
C THR A 303 -4.01 -35.40 -5.70
N SER A 304 -3.01 -36.22 -5.36
CA SER A 304 -3.07 -37.69 -5.54
C SER A 304 -4.17 -38.34 -4.71
N ALA A 305 -4.31 -37.95 -3.43
CA ALA A 305 -5.36 -38.45 -2.55
C ALA A 305 -6.77 -38.08 -3.08
N LEU A 306 -6.94 -36.84 -3.57
CA LEU A 306 -8.20 -36.39 -4.18
C LEU A 306 -8.53 -37.17 -5.46
N ALA A 307 -7.54 -37.41 -6.33
CA ALA A 307 -7.73 -38.18 -7.56
C ALA A 307 -8.16 -39.62 -7.25
N GLY A 308 -7.52 -40.25 -6.26
CA GLY A 308 -7.87 -41.58 -5.77
C GLY A 308 -9.28 -41.65 -5.19
N LEU A 309 -9.65 -40.70 -4.31
CA LEU A 309 -11.00 -40.62 -3.75
C LEU A 309 -12.06 -40.38 -4.83
N SER A 310 -11.77 -39.52 -5.80
CA SER A 310 -12.67 -39.21 -6.91
C SER A 310 -12.93 -40.43 -7.80
N ALA A 311 -11.90 -41.25 -8.06
CA ALA A 311 -12.05 -42.50 -8.80
C ALA A 311 -12.95 -43.49 -8.05
N ILE A 312 -12.75 -43.62 -6.74
CA ILE A 312 -13.57 -44.49 -5.86
C ILE A 312 -15.05 -44.07 -5.92
N LEU A 313 -15.34 -42.78 -5.69
CA LEU A 313 -16.71 -42.25 -5.68
C LEU A 313 -17.42 -42.42 -7.02
N ARG A 314 -16.73 -42.21 -8.15
CA ARG A 314 -17.32 -42.45 -9.49
C ARG A 314 -17.61 -43.93 -9.76
N SER A 315 -16.85 -44.83 -9.14
CA SER A 315 -17.02 -46.28 -9.28
C SER A 315 -18.07 -46.87 -8.33
N ALA A 316 -18.76 -46.05 -7.54
CA ALA A 316 -19.67 -46.50 -6.49
C ALA A 316 -20.94 -47.17 -7.04
N LYS A 317 -20.86 -48.50 -7.23
CA LYS A 317 -22.00 -49.35 -7.59
C LYS A 317 -22.85 -49.67 -6.35
N GLY A 318 -24.16 -49.46 -6.45
CA GLY A 318 -25.15 -49.78 -5.41
C GLY A 318 -25.72 -48.59 -4.65
N LEU A 319 -25.28 -47.36 -4.92
CA LEU A 319 -25.93 -46.16 -4.40
C LEU A 319 -27.27 -45.91 -5.14
N PRO A 320 -28.30 -45.35 -4.47
CA PRO A 320 -29.59 -45.08 -5.12
C PRO A 320 -29.52 -44.07 -6.26
N LEU A 321 -28.52 -43.19 -6.24
CA LEU A 321 -28.24 -42.22 -7.30
C LEU A 321 -26.73 -42.19 -7.56
N MET A 322 -26.35 -42.14 -8.83
CA MET A 322 -24.94 -42.07 -9.23
C MET A 322 -24.32 -40.69 -8.95
N VAL A 323 -23.03 -40.69 -8.60
CA VAL A 323 -22.23 -39.45 -8.49
C VAL A 323 -21.85 -38.98 -9.89
N THR A 324 -22.32 -37.80 -10.29
CA THR A 324 -22.11 -37.24 -11.63
C THR A 324 -20.97 -36.24 -11.67
N ASN A 325 -20.81 -35.44 -10.62
CA ASN A 325 -19.76 -34.42 -10.55
C ASN A 325 -19.09 -34.42 -9.18
N ILE A 326 -17.77 -34.21 -9.18
CA ILE A 326 -16.92 -34.11 -8.00
C ILE A 326 -16.00 -32.92 -8.24
N GLN A 327 -16.16 -31.88 -7.43
CA GLN A 327 -15.42 -30.64 -7.57
C GLN A 327 -14.83 -30.24 -6.22
N ALA A 328 -13.51 -30.23 -6.11
CA ALA A 328 -12.86 -29.73 -4.91
C ALA A 328 -12.85 -28.20 -4.89
N VAL A 329 -13.19 -27.62 -3.74
CA VAL A 329 -13.37 -26.17 -3.56
C VAL A 329 -12.54 -25.64 -2.38
N SER A 330 -11.26 -26.02 -2.31
CA SER A 330 -10.38 -25.64 -1.21
C SER A 330 -9.06 -25.02 -1.69
N SER A 331 -8.52 -24.05 -0.93
CA SER A 331 -7.24 -23.37 -1.18
C SER A 331 -6.07 -24.34 -1.33
N TYR A 332 -6.13 -25.47 -0.60
CA TYR A 332 -5.12 -26.54 -0.63
C TYR A 332 -4.96 -27.19 -2.01
N ILE A 333 -6.01 -27.30 -2.83
CA ILE A 333 -5.93 -27.97 -4.15
C ILE A 333 -5.21 -27.13 -5.20
N ARG A 334 -5.19 -25.82 -5.02
CA ARG A 334 -4.53 -24.87 -5.92
C ARG A 334 -3.24 -24.28 -5.33
N ASP A 335 -2.74 -24.89 -4.27
CA ASP A 335 -1.49 -24.53 -3.60
C ASP A 335 -1.45 -23.08 -3.08
N THR A 336 -2.57 -22.58 -2.55
CA THR A 336 -2.71 -21.18 -2.10
C THR A 336 -2.80 -21.02 -0.58
N GLU A 337 -2.64 -22.11 0.18
CA GLU A 337 -2.64 -22.07 1.65
C GLU A 337 -1.20 -22.03 2.20
N PRO A 338 -0.83 -21.03 3.04
CA PRO A 338 0.52 -20.91 3.58
C PRO A 338 1.03 -22.11 4.39
N CYS A 339 0.13 -22.82 5.10
CA CYS A 339 0.45 -24.02 5.88
C CYS A 339 -0.25 -25.26 5.29
N ALA A 340 0.17 -25.71 4.10
CA ALA A 340 -0.43 -26.87 3.42
C ALA A 340 -0.33 -28.17 4.23
N SER A 341 0.69 -28.30 5.09
CA SER A 341 0.87 -29.45 5.99
C SER A 341 -0.23 -29.59 7.05
N ASP A 342 -1.04 -28.56 7.27
CA ASP A 342 -2.19 -28.59 8.18
C ASP A 342 -3.26 -29.59 7.73
N VAL A 343 -3.28 -30.02 6.47
CA VAL A 343 -4.23 -31.05 5.99
C VAL A 343 -3.77 -32.45 6.36
N LEU A 344 -2.49 -32.66 6.66
CA LEU A 344 -1.98 -34.00 6.94
C LEU A 344 -2.33 -34.39 8.38
N CYS A 345 -3.07 -35.50 8.52
CA CYS A 345 -3.39 -36.06 9.83
C CYS A 345 -2.12 -36.35 10.63
N ARG A 346 -2.11 -35.93 11.89
CA ARG A 346 -1.03 -36.22 12.85
C ARG A 346 -1.51 -37.25 13.87
N THR A 347 -0.58 -37.96 14.50
CA THR A 347 -0.92 -38.87 15.59
C THR A 347 -1.38 -38.06 16.80
N GLU A 348 -2.65 -38.23 17.17
CA GLU A 348 -3.26 -37.51 18.29
C GLU A 348 -3.35 -38.39 19.54
N GLN A 349 -3.07 -37.79 20.71
CA GLN A 349 -3.35 -38.40 22.01
C GLN A 349 -4.84 -38.27 22.33
N GLY A 350 -5.46 -39.32 22.85
CA GLY A 350 -6.89 -39.29 23.18
C GLY A 350 -7.52 -40.68 23.26
N THR A 351 -8.85 -40.77 23.34
CA THR A 351 -9.63 -42.02 23.17
C THR A 351 -10.27 -42.07 21.78
N ILE A 352 -10.64 -43.26 21.29
CA ILE A 352 -11.44 -43.40 20.05
C ILE A 352 -12.85 -43.78 20.47
N GLU A 353 -13.82 -43.01 20.02
CA GLU A 353 -15.24 -43.27 20.21
C GLU A 353 -15.93 -43.22 18.85
N ASN A 354 -16.63 -44.30 18.47
CA ASN A 354 -17.38 -44.40 17.22
C ASN A 354 -16.56 -44.02 15.96
N GLY A 355 -15.26 -44.34 15.95
CA GLY A 355 -14.35 -44.03 14.84
C GLY A 355 -13.86 -42.58 14.79
N SER A 356 -14.21 -41.75 15.77
CA SER A 356 -13.70 -40.38 15.96
C SER A 356 -12.71 -40.33 17.12
N ARG A 357 -11.67 -39.51 17.01
CA ARG A 357 -10.72 -39.26 18.09
C ARG A 357 -11.28 -38.17 19.00
N MET A 358 -11.35 -38.47 20.29
CA MET A 358 -11.68 -37.48 21.32
C MET A 358 -10.38 -36.90 21.89
N PRO A 359 -10.27 -35.57 22.06
CA PRO A 359 -9.07 -34.95 22.65
C PRO A 359 -8.73 -35.52 24.02
N ALA A 360 -7.44 -35.77 24.28
CA ALA A 360 -6.98 -36.13 25.62
C ALA A 360 -7.29 -35.02 26.65
N GLN A 361 -7.55 -35.42 27.89
CA GLN A 361 -7.82 -34.48 28.98
C GLN A 361 -6.63 -33.52 29.15
N ARG A 362 -6.90 -32.21 29.11
CA ARG A 362 -5.92 -31.10 29.19
C ARG A 362 -4.96 -30.92 28.00
N ALA A 363 -5.19 -31.56 26.85
CA ALA A 363 -4.43 -31.35 25.60
C ALA A 363 -5.21 -30.67 24.45
N ILE A 364 -4.73 -29.53 23.95
CA ILE A 364 -5.27 -28.90 22.73
C ILE A 364 -4.91 -29.79 21.52
N PRO A 365 -5.88 -30.24 20.70
CA PRO A 365 -5.57 -31.06 19.53
C PRO A 365 -4.79 -30.23 18.49
N PRO A 366 -3.89 -30.86 17.72
CA PRO A 366 -3.23 -30.18 16.62
C PRO A 366 -4.26 -29.72 15.59
N TYR A 367 -4.00 -28.60 14.91
CA TYR A 367 -4.88 -28.16 13.83
C TYR A 367 -4.77 -29.12 12.65
N VAL A 368 -5.92 -29.71 12.27
CA VAL A 368 -6.04 -30.53 11.06
C VAL A 368 -7.15 -29.95 10.18
N ALA A 369 -6.81 -29.49 8.98
CA ALA A 369 -7.76 -28.94 8.02
C ALA A 369 -8.41 -30.03 7.17
N ALA A 370 -9.63 -29.76 6.69
CA ALA A 370 -10.33 -30.64 5.75
C ALA A 370 -10.44 -30.02 4.35
N VAL A 371 -10.09 -30.78 3.32
CA VAL A 371 -10.27 -30.38 1.92
C VAL A 371 -11.75 -30.51 1.55
N THR A 372 -12.41 -29.38 1.29
CA THR A 372 -13.84 -29.38 0.94
C THR A 372 -14.05 -29.81 -0.52
N VAL A 373 -14.98 -30.74 -0.74
CA VAL A 373 -15.34 -31.30 -2.05
C VAL A 373 -16.84 -31.28 -2.23
N HIS A 374 -17.30 -30.58 -3.25
CA HIS A 374 -18.69 -30.56 -3.68
C HIS A 374 -18.97 -31.78 -4.55
N ILE A 375 -20.08 -32.47 -4.26
CA ILE A 375 -20.55 -33.63 -5.02
C ILE A 375 -21.94 -33.33 -5.56
N LYS A 376 -22.16 -33.66 -6.84
CA LYS A 376 -23.50 -33.71 -7.44
C LYS A 376 -23.87 -35.14 -7.77
N LEU A 377 -25.15 -35.45 -7.58
CA LEU A 377 -25.75 -36.72 -7.95
C LEU A 377 -26.51 -36.56 -9.28
N GLU A 378 -26.90 -37.67 -9.89
CA GLU A 378 -27.79 -37.64 -11.04
C GLU A 378 -29.15 -37.02 -10.70
N TYR A 379 -29.83 -36.52 -11.73
CA TYR A 379 -31.11 -35.86 -11.54
C TYR A 379 -32.17 -36.82 -11.00
N SER A 380 -32.90 -36.39 -9.97
CA SER A 380 -34.05 -37.12 -9.44
C SER A 380 -35.15 -36.14 -9.05
N GLY A 381 -36.41 -36.51 -9.32
CA GLY A 381 -37.57 -35.75 -8.87
C GLY A 381 -37.99 -36.05 -7.42
N LYS A 382 -37.39 -37.06 -6.78
CA LYS A 382 -37.86 -37.66 -5.53
C LYS A 382 -37.27 -37.03 -4.25
N TRP A 383 -36.69 -35.83 -4.33
CA TRP A 383 -36.03 -35.17 -3.19
C TRP A 383 -37.00 -34.52 -2.17
N GLY A 384 -38.30 -34.51 -2.45
CA GLY A 384 -39.31 -33.77 -1.67
C GLY A 384 -39.35 -32.27 -2.04
N ASP A 385 -40.30 -31.53 -1.44
CA ASP A 385 -40.54 -30.11 -1.75
C ASP A 385 -40.20 -29.14 -0.61
N THR A 386 -39.72 -29.66 0.53
CA THR A 386 -39.28 -28.85 1.68
C THR A 386 -37.76 -28.94 1.85
N ILE A 387 -37.13 -27.85 2.33
CA ILE A 387 -35.68 -27.82 2.55
C ILE A 387 -35.27 -28.88 3.58
N ASP A 388 -35.99 -29.00 4.69
CA ASP A 388 -35.70 -30.00 5.72
C ASP A 388 -35.83 -31.43 5.19
N GLY A 389 -36.83 -31.70 4.34
CA GLY A 389 -36.97 -33.00 3.67
C GLY A 389 -35.77 -33.33 2.80
N VAL A 390 -35.31 -32.36 2.01
CA VAL A 390 -34.12 -32.50 1.17
C VAL A 390 -32.88 -32.75 2.04
N LEU A 391 -32.70 -32.00 3.13
CA LEU A 391 -31.55 -32.15 4.04
C LEU A 391 -31.52 -33.51 4.74
N HIS A 392 -32.66 -34.02 5.22
CA HIS A 392 -32.74 -35.36 5.80
C HIS A 392 -32.40 -36.45 4.76
N LEU A 393 -32.83 -36.28 3.51
CA LEU A 393 -32.47 -37.20 2.45
C LEU A 393 -30.98 -37.10 2.09
N SER A 394 -30.39 -35.89 2.08
CA SER A 394 -28.95 -35.71 1.94
C SER A 394 -28.17 -36.44 3.04
N ALA A 395 -28.63 -36.37 4.30
CA ALA A 395 -28.04 -37.12 5.41
C ALA A 395 -28.09 -38.65 5.19
N ALA A 396 -29.21 -39.16 4.68
CA ALA A 396 -29.32 -40.58 4.31
C ALA A 396 -28.33 -40.98 3.20
N PHE A 397 -28.12 -40.12 2.20
CA PHE A 397 -27.08 -40.34 1.18
C PHE A 397 -25.67 -40.36 1.78
N TYR A 398 -25.36 -39.46 2.73
CA TYR A 398 -24.07 -39.48 3.41
C TYR A 398 -23.82 -40.81 4.15
N ILE A 399 -24.86 -41.37 4.79
CA ILE A 399 -24.76 -42.67 5.47
C ILE A 399 -24.47 -43.81 4.47
N GLU A 400 -25.18 -43.85 3.35
CA GLU A 400 -24.97 -44.88 2.32
C GLU A 400 -23.60 -44.76 1.64
N ILE A 401 -23.15 -43.54 1.34
CA ILE A 401 -21.79 -43.31 0.80
C ILE A 401 -20.74 -43.71 1.84
N ALA A 402 -20.91 -43.34 3.11
CA ALA A 402 -19.99 -43.73 4.18
C ALA A 402 -19.92 -45.25 4.37
N LYS A 403 -21.05 -45.95 4.25
CA LYS A 403 -21.12 -47.41 4.28
C LYS A 403 -20.33 -48.02 3.12
N PHE A 404 -20.55 -47.55 1.89
CA PHE A 404 -19.81 -47.99 0.71
C PHE A 404 -18.29 -47.81 0.88
N LEU A 405 -17.85 -46.64 1.38
CA LEU A 405 -16.43 -46.34 1.56
C LEU A 405 -15.78 -47.20 2.65
N ARG A 406 -16.48 -47.45 3.76
CA ARG A 406 -16.00 -48.31 4.84
C ARG A 406 -15.90 -49.77 4.41
N GLU A 407 -16.98 -50.32 3.83
CA GLU A 407 -17.07 -51.75 3.53
C GLU A 407 -16.23 -52.17 2.31
N LYS A 408 -16.21 -51.36 1.23
CA LYS A 408 -15.55 -51.75 -0.03
C LYS A 408 -14.13 -51.23 -0.17
N HIS A 409 -13.77 -50.15 0.53
CA HIS A 409 -12.47 -49.49 0.39
C HIS A 409 -11.70 -49.31 1.70
N ASN A 410 -12.26 -49.77 2.84
CA ASN A 410 -11.63 -49.67 4.16
C ASN A 410 -11.18 -48.25 4.53
N LEU A 411 -11.95 -47.24 4.12
CA LEU A 411 -11.66 -45.84 4.45
C LEU A 411 -12.41 -45.42 5.71
N ILE A 412 -11.81 -44.51 6.49
CA ILE A 412 -12.52 -43.84 7.59
C ILE A 412 -13.51 -42.86 6.94
N ALA A 413 -14.80 -43.09 7.17
CA ALA A 413 -15.88 -42.26 6.64
C ALA A 413 -16.96 -42.03 7.72
N ILE A 414 -17.18 -40.77 8.10
CA ILE A 414 -18.08 -40.38 9.18
C ILE A 414 -19.11 -39.36 8.65
N PRO A 415 -20.40 -39.77 8.51
CA PRO A 415 -21.46 -38.88 8.07
C PRO A 415 -21.96 -38.00 9.22
N THR A 416 -22.29 -36.74 8.90
CA THR A 416 -23.03 -35.80 9.74
C THR A 416 -24.39 -35.48 9.10
N LYS A 417 -25.18 -34.60 9.71
CA LYS A 417 -26.48 -34.16 9.17
C LYS A 417 -26.33 -33.47 7.80
N ASP A 418 -25.23 -32.76 7.61
CA ASP A 418 -25.03 -31.81 6.52
C ASP A 418 -23.82 -32.14 5.63
N GLN A 419 -22.92 -33.02 6.09
CA GLN A 419 -21.61 -33.28 5.47
C GLN A 419 -21.19 -34.75 5.65
N LEU A 420 -20.17 -35.17 4.92
CA LEU A 420 -19.50 -36.46 5.11
C LEU A 420 -17.98 -36.27 5.16
N PHE A 421 -17.34 -36.66 6.26
CA PHE A 421 -15.88 -36.63 6.39
C PHE A 421 -15.27 -37.96 5.97
N VAL A 422 -14.21 -37.92 5.15
CA VAL A 422 -13.49 -39.10 4.65
C VAL A 422 -11.99 -38.88 4.76
N ILE A 423 -11.24 -39.86 5.23
CA ILE A 423 -9.77 -39.81 5.19
C ILE A 423 -9.24 -40.73 4.10
N LYS A 424 -8.42 -40.18 3.20
CA LYS A 424 -7.70 -40.94 2.16
C LYS A 424 -6.23 -40.54 2.17
N ASP A 425 -5.33 -41.52 2.28
CA ASP A 425 -3.88 -41.32 2.32
C ASP A 425 -3.40 -40.30 3.37
N GLY A 426 -4.07 -40.23 4.51
CA GLY A 426 -3.76 -39.27 5.59
C GLY A 426 -4.29 -37.86 5.35
N VAL A 427 -5.12 -37.64 4.32
CA VAL A 427 -5.75 -36.36 3.96
C VAL A 427 -7.25 -36.43 4.28
N PRO A 428 -7.79 -35.56 5.16
CA PRO A 428 -9.21 -35.43 5.41
C PRO A 428 -9.93 -34.65 4.30
N PHE A 429 -11.03 -35.20 3.83
CA PHE A 429 -11.95 -34.59 2.87
C PHE A 429 -13.31 -34.36 3.51
N LYS A 430 -13.85 -33.17 3.31
CA LYS A 430 -15.22 -32.80 3.66
C LYS A 430 -16.08 -32.84 2.41
N LEU A 431 -16.92 -33.86 2.27
CA LEU A 431 -17.83 -34.02 1.14
C LEU A 431 -19.16 -33.31 1.42
N VAL A 432 -19.61 -32.47 0.49
CA VAL A 432 -20.88 -31.72 0.57
C VAL A 432 -21.72 -31.97 -0.68
N LEU A 433 -22.95 -32.44 -0.49
CA LEU A 433 -23.92 -32.65 -1.57
C LEU A 433 -24.54 -31.31 -2.00
N VAL A 434 -24.28 -30.92 -3.25
CA VAL A 434 -24.84 -29.70 -3.85
C VAL A 434 -26.04 -30.06 -4.71
N LEU A 435 -27.25 -29.76 -4.23
CA LEU A 435 -28.50 -30.11 -4.88
C LEU A 435 -29.18 -28.88 -5.50
N ASP A 436 -29.38 -28.91 -6.82
CA ASP A 436 -30.06 -27.84 -7.57
C ASP A 436 -31.54 -27.66 -7.12
N LYS A 437 -32.14 -28.68 -6.49
CA LYS A 437 -33.49 -28.60 -5.91
C LYS A 437 -33.59 -27.55 -4.78
N VAL A 438 -32.55 -27.42 -3.94
CA VAL A 438 -32.53 -26.44 -2.85
C VAL A 438 -32.55 -25.02 -3.41
N LEU A 439 -31.77 -24.77 -4.47
CA LEU A 439 -31.78 -23.50 -5.20
C LEU A 439 -33.20 -23.17 -5.71
N LYS A 440 -33.86 -24.11 -6.39
CA LYS A 440 -35.21 -23.91 -6.93
C LYS A 440 -36.25 -23.64 -5.84
N ILE A 441 -36.13 -24.27 -4.67
CA ILE A 441 -37.03 -24.02 -3.53
C ILE A 441 -36.84 -22.60 -2.99
N LEU A 442 -35.58 -22.16 -2.82
CA LEU A 442 -35.27 -20.81 -2.34
C LEU A 442 -35.74 -19.73 -3.33
N GLU A 443 -35.53 -19.93 -4.63
CA GLU A 443 -36.01 -19.00 -5.67
C GLU A 443 -37.54 -18.90 -5.69
N ARG A 444 -38.24 -20.03 -5.56
CA ARG A 444 -39.70 -20.06 -5.47
C ARG A 444 -40.20 -19.29 -4.25
N ARG A 445 -39.61 -19.51 -3.07
CA ARG A 445 -40.01 -18.80 -1.83
C ARG A 445 -39.86 -17.30 -1.94
N VAL A 446 -38.76 -16.82 -2.52
CA VAL A 446 -38.57 -15.38 -2.77
C VAL A 446 -39.63 -14.84 -3.73
N ALA A 447 -39.95 -15.57 -4.80
CA ALA A 447 -40.99 -15.16 -5.74
C ALA A 447 -42.39 -15.12 -5.12
N GLU A 448 -42.77 -16.14 -4.35
CA GLU A 448 -44.05 -16.23 -3.63
C GLU A 448 -44.20 -15.09 -2.61
N MET A 449 -43.13 -14.72 -1.90
CA MET A 449 -43.18 -13.60 -0.96
C MET A 449 -43.28 -12.24 -1.64
N LYS A 450 -42.70 -12.09 -2.85
CA LYS A 450 -42.91 -10.88 -3.67
C LYS A 450 -44.35 -10.74 -4.14
N SER A 451 -45.02 -11.85 -4.48
CA SER A 451 -46.43 -11.82 -4.89
C SER A 451 -47.40 -11.62 -3.73
N ASN A 452 -47.08 -12.14 -2.54
CA ASN A 452 -48.01 -12.18 -1.40
C ASN A 452 -47.98 -10.93 -0.50
N SER A 453 -47.34 -9.83 -0.94
CA SER A 453 -47.18 -8.60 -0.14
C SER A 453 -46.58 -8.85 1.25
N ALA A 454 -45.60 -9.77 1.34
CA ALA A 454 -44.90 -10.08 2.59
C ALA A 454 -44.20 -8.84 3.16
N THR A 455 -43.94 -8.85 4.47
CA THR A 455 -43.21 -7.75 5.10
C THR A 455 -41.81 -7.61 4.49
N GLN A 456 -41.32 -6.37 4.32
CA GLN A 456 -39.98 -6.13 3.75
C GLN A 456 -38.87 -6.88 4.49
N MET A 457 -39.04 -7.10 5.81
CA MET A 457 -38.08 -7.82 6.65
C MET A 457 -38.01 -9.31 6.32
N GLU A 458 -39.15 -9.99 6.15
CA GLU A 458 -39.19 -11.42 5.80
C GLU A 458 -38.64 -11.67 4.39
N LEU A 459 -39.01 -10.80 3.44
CA LEU A 459 -38.48 -10.86 2.08
C LEU A 459 -36.96 -10.70 2.06
N SER A 460 -36.44 -9.70 2.80
CA SER A 460 -34.99 -9.49 2.92
C SER A 460 -34.26 -10.71 3.49
N LEU A 461 -34.84 -11.42 4.46
CA LEU A 461 -34.19 -12.58 5.08
C LEU A 461 -34.09 -13.76 4.10
N GLU A 462 -35.14 -14.07 3.34
CA GLU A 462 -35.10 -15.13 2.34
C GLU A 462 -34.23 -14.76 1.13
N GLU A 463 -34.20 -13.49 0.71
CA GLU A 463 -33.26 -13.01 -0.31
C GLU A 463 -31.81 -13.17 0.14
N GLN A 464 -31.50 -12.90 1.41
CA GLN A 464 -30.19 -13.15 2.00
C GLN A 464 -29.84 -14.64 2.02
N ARG A 465 -30.79 -15.52 2.37
CA ARG A 465 -30.59 -16.99 2.34
C ARG A 465 -30.27 -17.48 0.93
N LEU A 466 -31.04 -17.03 -0.07
CA LEU A 466 -30.81 -17.34 -1.48
C LEU A 466 -29.44 -16.82 -1.96
N ALA A 467 -29.09 -15.57 -1.63
CA ALA A 467 -27.81 -14.98 -1.99
C ALA A 467 -26.63 -15.74 -1.37
N LYS A 468 -26.73 -16.12 -0.08
CA LYS A 468 -25.71 -16.92 0.62
C LYS A 468 -25.54 -18.30 -0.03
N TRP A 469 -26.63 -18.96 -0.37
CA TRP A 469 -26.60 -20.25 -1.07
C TRP A 469 -25.90 -20.14 -2.44
N LYS A 470 -26.28 -19.15 -3.25
CA LYS A 470 -25.65 -18.88 -4.55
C LYS A 470 -24.16 -18.54 -4.41
N LYS A 471 -23.78 -17.72 -3.42
CA LYS A 471 -22.39 -17.36 -3.12
C LYS A 471 -21.55 -18.60 -2.87
N HIS A 472 -21.95 -19.47 -1.94
CA HIS A 472 -21.13 -20.60 -1.48
C HIS A 472 -21.10 -21.79 -2.47
N TYR A 473 -22.23 -22.14 -3.09
CA TYR A 473 -22.30 -23.38 -3.87
C TYR A 473 -22.21 -23.20 -5.40
N ILE A 474 -22.38 -21.97 -5.89
CA ILE A 474 -22.38 -21.68 -7.33
C ILE A 474 -21.23 -20.75 -7.69
N TYR A 475 -21.21 -19.54 -7.13
CA TYR A 475 -20.21 -18.53 -7.50
C TYR A 475 -18.83 -18.90 -7.00
N GLU A 476 -18.70 -19.37 -5.76
CA GLU A 476 -17.43 -19.84 -5.23
C GLU A 476 -16.85 -20.98 -6.07
N ALA A 477 -17.66 -22.00 -6.37
CA ALA A 477 -17.22 -23.16 -7.12
C ALA A 477 -16.71 -22.80 -8.53
N ARG A 478 -17.38 -21.87 -9.23
CA ARG A 478 -16.93 -21.40 -10.55
C ARG A 478 -15.60 -20.65 -10.44
N LEU A 479 -15.50 -19.69 -9.51
CA LEU A 479 -14.31 -18.87 -9.37
C LEU A 479 -13.11 -19.74 -8.99
N GLN A 480 -13.32 -20.72 -8.11
CA GLN A 480 -12.27 -21.65 -7.73
C GLN A 480 -11.78 -22.51 -8.90
N ALA A 481 -12.63 -22.87 -9.86
CA ALA A 481 -12.20 -23.58 -11.07
C ALA A 481 -11.30 -22.67 -11.94
N SER A 482 -11.69 -21.41 -12.10
CA SER A 482 -10.91 -20.40 -12.81
C SER A 482 -9.54 -20.16 -12.15
N LEU A 483 -9.51 -19.98 -10.82
CA LEU A 483 -8.27 -19.83 -10.05
C LEU A 483 -7.39 -21.09 -10.08
N HIS A 484 -7.98 -22.28 -10.07
CA HIS A 484 -7.23 -23.53 -10.22
C HIS A 484 -6.57 -23.62 -11.60
N SER A 485 -7.25 -23.17 -12.66
CA SER A 485 -6.66 -23.08 -14.01
C SER A 485 -5.45 -22.13 -14.03
N CYS A 486 -5.50 -21.01 -13.30
CA CYS A 486 -4.34 -20.12 -13.17
C CYS A 486 -3.18 -20.81 -12.42
N SER A 487 -3.48 -21.54 -11.34
CA SER A 487 -2.45 -22.25 -10.55
C SER A 487 -1.70 -23.33 -11.32
N THR A 488 -2.35 -23.97 -12.30
CA THR A 488 -1.70 -24.98 -13.16
C THR A 488 -0.94 -24.34 -14.32
N LYS A 489 -1.39 -23.17 -14.79
CA LYS A 489 -0.73 -22.39 -15.85
C LYS A 489 0.57 -21.75 -15.38
N TYR A 490 0.61 -21.20 -14.16
CA TYR A 490 1.74 -20.44 -13.65
C TYR A 490 2.35 -21.07 -12.39
N VAL A 491 3.60 -21.54 -12.50
CA VAL A 491 4.30 -22.28 -11.42
C VAL A 491 4.45 -21.44 -10.14
N ALA A 492 4.69 -20.14 -10.26
CA ALA A 492 4.89 -19.26 -9.11
C ALA A 492 3.58 -18.75 -8.47
N TYR A 493 2.41 -19.00 -9.07
CA TYR A 493 1.14 -18.44 -8.62
C TYR A 493 0.79 -18.85 -7.18
N GLY A 494 0.78 -20.17 -6.91
CA GLY A 494 0.41 -20.71 -5.59
C GLY A 494 1.31 -20.15 -4.48
N GLU A 495 2.62 -20.25 -4.66
CA GLU A 495 3.62 -19.70 -3.75
C GLU A 495 3.49 -18.18 -3.55
N THR A 496 3.11 -17.42 -4.58
CA THR A 496 2.88 -15.97 -4.46
C THR A 496 1.69 -15.67 -3.57
N VAL A 497 0.58 -16.41 -3.73
CA VAL A 497 -0.60 -16.25 -2.87
C VAL A 497 -0.27 -16.64 -1.43
N GLN A 498 0.47 -17.75 -1.23
CA GLN A 498 0.93 -18.16 0.10
C GLN A 498 1.78 -17.06 0.76
N LEU A 499 2.71 -16.48 0.00
CA LEU A 499 3.56 -15.39 0.46
C LEU A 499 2.74 -14.16 0.85
N LEU A 500 1.79 -13.76 0.01
CA LEU A 500 0.91 -12.62 0.25
C LEU A 500 0.04 -12.82 1.50
N LYS A 501 -0.60 -13.99 1.64
CA LYS A 501 -1.41 -14.32 2.82
C LYS A 501 -0.57 -14.39 4.09
N ARG A 502 0.61 -15.01 4.03
CA ARG A 502 1.52 -15.12 5.18
C ARG A 502 2.07 -13.75 5.60
N TRP A 503 2.43 -12.91 4.64
CA TRP A 503 2.85 -11.53 4.90
C TRP A 503 1.70 -10.71 5.52
N LEU A 504 0.51 -10.69 4.92
CA LEU A 504 -0.63 -9.95 5.48
C LEU A 504 -1.00 -10.41 6.89
N SER A 505 -1.01 -11.72 7.11
CA SER A 505 -1.23 -12.29 8.43
C SER A 505 -0.13 -11.87 9.41
N GLY A 506 1.15 -11.91 8.98
CA GLY A 506 2.29 -11.40 9.75
C GLY A 506 2.17 -9.91 10.08
N GLN A 507 1.56 -9.12 9.19
CA GLN A 507 1.20 -7.71 9.39
C GLN A 507 -0.10 -7.50 10.18
N TYR A 508 -0.65 -8.56 10.79
CA TYR A 508 -1.86 -8.59 11.60
C TYR A 508 -3.13 -8.19 10.82
N MET A 509 -3.13 -8.37 9.49
CA MET A 509 -4.25 -8.07 8.59
C MET A 509 -5.06 -9.32 8.21
N THR A 510 -5.05 -10.37 9.06
CA THR A 510 -5.85 -11.58 8.83
C THR A 510 -7.33 -11.21 8.69
N GLY A 511 -7.98 -11.73 7.65
CA GLY A 511 -9.41 -11.52 7.42
C GLY A 511 -9.81 -10.09 7.02
N ALA A 512 -8.85 -9.17 6.87
CA ALA A 512 -9.12 -7.81 6.39
C ALA A 512 -9.60 -7.80 4.93
N ILE A 513 -9.12 -8.76 4.14
CA ILE A 513 -9.45 -8.97 2.73
C ILE A 513 -9.78 -10.44 2.56
N HIS A 514 -10.82 -10.75 1.79
CA HIS A 514 -11.22 -12.13 1.52
C HIS A 514 -10.12 -12.85 0.71
N ASP A 515 -9.82 -14.10 1.07
CA ASP A 515 -8.77 -14.91 0.41
C ASP A 515 -8.93 -14.97 -1.11
N LEU A 516 -10.15 -15.18 -1.61
CA LEU A 516 -10.42 -15.19 -3.06
C LEU A 516 -10.17 -13.83 -3.73
N ALA A 517 -10.34 -12.71 -3.01
CA ALA A 517 -9.98 -11.39 -3.53
C ALA A 517 -8.46 -11.23 -3.65
N LEU A 518 -7.69 -11.72 -2.66
CA LEU A 518 -6.22 -11.76 -2.73
C LEU A 518 -5.74 -12.60 -3.92
N GLU A 519 -6.35 -13.76 -4.12
CA GLU A 519 -6.05 -14.63 -5.26
C GLU A 519 -6.30 -13.93 -6.61
N MET A 520 -7.42 -13.24 -6.77
CA MET A 520 -7.73 -12.46 -7.98
C MET A 520 -6.75 -11.30 -8.21
N ILE A 521 -6.30 -10.62 -7.15
CA ILE A 521 -5.24 -9.60 -7.25
C ILE A 521 -3.96 -10.23 -7.79
N VAL A 522 -3.57 -11.42 -7.29
CA VAL A 522 -2.39 -12.12 -7.81
C VAL A 522 -2.57 -12.51 -9.27
N VAL A 523 -3.75 -13.00 -9.68
CA VAL A 523 -4.04 -13.31 -11.10
C VAL A 523 -3.77 -12.11 -12.00
N SER A 524 -4.22 -10.90 -11.62
CA SER A 524 -4.01 -9.70 -12.45
C SER A 524 -2.53 -9.38 -12.75
N VAL A 525 -1.60 -9.83 -11.91
CA VAL A 525 -0.15 -9.67 -12.14
C VAL A 525 0.43 -10.72 -13.08
N PHE A 526 -0.15 -11.93 -13.11
CA PHE A 526 0.25 -13.01 -14.02
C PHE A 526 -0.43 -12.94 -15.38
N GLU A 527 -1.59 -12.29 -15.45
CA GLU A 527 -2.34 -12.01 -16.68
C GLU A 527 -2.16 -10.56 -17.17
N ASP A 528 -1.12 -9.88 -16.68
CA ASP A 528 -0.69 -8.59 -17.21
C ASP A 528 -0.41 -8.71 -18.72
N ILE A 529 -1.05 -7.85 -19.51
CA ILE A 529 -1.05 -7.89 -20.97
C ILE A 529 0.26 -7.31 -21.53
N VAL A 530 0.92 -6.42 -20.80
CA VAL A 530 2.10 -5.65 -21.25
C VAL A 530 3.40 -6.24 -20.70
N ARG A 531 3.37 -6.85 -19.53
CA ARG A 531 4.57 -7.43 -18.89
C ARG A 531 4.53 -8.94 -18.94
N PRO A 532 5.67 -9.61 -19.22
CA PRO A 532 5.73 -11.06 -19.18
C PRO A 532 5.43 -11.57 -17.75
N PRO A 533 4.77 -12.73 -17.61
CA PRO A 533 4.39 -13.26 -16.31
C PRO A 533 5.64 -13.53 -15.44
N PRO A 534 5.63 -13.14 -14.16
CA PRO A 534 6.75 -13.36 -13.26
C PRO A 534 6.99 -14.87 -13.06
N GLN A 535 8.25 -15.29 -13.03
CA GLN A 535 8.62 -16.71 -12.89
C GLN A 535 8.90 -17.11 -11.44
N THR A 536 9.00 -16.14 -10.52
CA THR A 536 9.29 -16.38 -9.11
C THR A 536 8.26 -15.70 -8.21
N SER A 537 8.01 -16.30 -7.04
CA SER A 537 7.03 -15.78 -6.08
C SER A 537 7.41 -14.43 -5.49
N ILE A 538 8.70 -14.15 -5.28
CA ILE A 538 9.17 -12.84 -4.79
C ILE A 538 8.99 -11.73 -5.84
N ALA A 539 9.25 -12.01 -7.11
CA ALA A 539 9.06 -11.04 -8.19
C ALA A 539 7.57 -10.74 -8.40
N ALA A 540 6.73 -11.79 -8.38
CA ALA A 540 5.29 -11.65 -8.43
C ALA A 540 4.75 -10.87 -7.23
N PHE A 541 5.22 -11.18 -6.02
CA PHE A 541 4.84 -10.47 -4.80
C PHE A 541 5.19 -8.98 -4.87
N ARG A 542 6.39 -8.62 -5.33
CA ARG A 542 6.76 -7.21 -5.55
C ARG A 542 5.78 -6.52 -6.50
N ARG A 543 5.45 -7.14 -7.64
CA ARG A 543 4.48 -6.59 -8.61
C ARG A 543 3.07 -6.47 -8.03
N VAL A 544 2.64 -7.40 -7.16
CA VAL A 544 1.37 -7.31 -6.43
C VAL A 544 1.36 -6.11 -5.49
N LEU A 545 2.44 -5.89 -4.74
CA LEU A 545 2.55 -4.71 -3.88
C LEU A 545 2.51 -3.41 -4.70
N GLU A 546 3.25 -3.35 -5.81
CA GLU A 546 3.22 -2.20 -6.72
C GLU A 546 1.81 -1.93 -7.28
N LEU A 547 1.09 -2.98 -7.68
CA LEU A 547 -0.30 -2.88 -8.12
C LEU A 547 -1.18 -2.31 -7.01
N ILE A 548 -1.06 -2.81 -5.78
CA ILE A 548 -1.85 -2.32 -4.63
C ILE A 548 -1.60 -0.82 -4.40
N CYS A 549 -0.35 -0.37 -4.49
CA CYS A 549 0.02 1.02 -4.28
C CYS A 549 -0.44 1.94 -5.42
N LYS A 550 -0.30 1.49 -6.68
CA LYS A 550 -0.53 2.33 -7.86
C LYS A 550 -1.98 2.32 -8.36
N HIS A 551 -2.72 1.23 -8.12
CA HIS A 551 -4.09 1.10 -8.62
C HIS A 551 -5.02 2.10 -7.92
N ASN A 552 -5.73 2.91 -8.70
CA ASN A 552 -6.73 3.81 -8.15
C ASN A 552 -8.03 3.07 -7.85
N TRP A 553 -8.08 2.46 -6.65
CA TRP A 553 -9.22 1.71 -6.14
C TRP A 553 -10.54 2.51 -6.10
N THR A 554 -10.47 3.84 -6.03
CA THR A 554 -11.67 4.69 -5.97
C THR A 554 -12.25 4.99 -7.35
N ALA A 555 -11.40 5.15 -8.35
CA ALA A 555 -11.80 5.61 -9.69
C ALA A 555 -11.92 4.47 -10.71
N ARG A 556 -11.28 3.31 -10.48
CA ARG A 556 -11.30 2.19 -11.43
C ARG A 556 -11.48 0.83 -10.72
N PRO A 557 -12.30 -0.07 -11.29
CA PRO A 557 -12.32 -1.46 -10.84
C PRO A 557 -11.02 -2.17 -11.25
N LEU A 558 -10.61 -3.19 -10.50
CA LEU A 558 -9.60 -4.13 -10.99
C LEU A 558 -10.30 -5.18 -11.87
N LEU A 559 -9.95 -5.22 -13.16
CA LEU A 559 -10.52 -6.17 -14.11
C LEU A 559 -9.66 -7.43 -14.15
N VAL A 560 -10.27 -8.60 -13.92
CA VAL A 560 -9.59 -9.91 -14.00
C VAL A 560 -10.33 -10.76 -15.03
N ASN A 561 -9.72 -10.89 -16.21
CA ASN A 561 -10.33 -11.51 -17.38
C ASN A 561 -9.84 -12.95 -17.55
N PHE A 562 -10.46 -13.88 -16.84
CA PHE A 562 -10.15 -15.29 -16.98
C PHE A 562 -10.38 -15.76 -18.42
N GLY A 563 -9.31 -16.24 -19.05
CA GLY A 563 -9.35 -16.80 -20.40
C GLY A 563 -9.59 -15.79 -21.53
N ASN A 564 -9.34 -14.49 -21.30
CA ASN A 564 -9.49 -13.43 -22.30
C ASN A 564 -10.87 -13.42 -22.98
N SER A 565 -11.94 -13.62 -22.20
CA SER A 565 -13.29 -13.73 -22.78
C SER A 565 -13.96 -12.38 -23.05
N TRP A 566 -13.47 -11.29 -22.47
CA TRP A 566 -13.97 -9.94 -22.76
C TRP A 566 -13.28 -9.27 -23.93
N ASP A 567 -14.07 -8.59 -24.76
CA ASP A 567 -13.60 -7.64 -25.76
C ASP A 567 -13.61 -6.18 -25.24
N GLU A 568 -13.10 -5.24 -26.04
CA GLU A 568 -13.06 -3.81 -25.68
C GLU A 568 -14.44 -3.22 -25.33
N LYS A 569 -15.50 -3.66 -26.03
CA LYS A 569 -16.87 -3.15 -25.80
C LYS A 569 -17.44 -3.65 -24.49
N GLU A 570 -17.17 -4.90 -24.15
CA GLU A 570 -17.56 -5.49 -22.88
C GLU A 570 -16.83 -4.82 -21.72
N ILE A 571 -15.54 -4.54 -21.86
CA ILE A 571 -14.75 -3.83 -20.86
C ILE A 571 -15.31 -2.42 -20.63
N ALA A 572 -15.54 -1.64 -21.69
CA ALA A 572 -16.13 -0.30 -21.59
C ALA A 572 -17.50 -0.32 -20.87
N LYS A 573 -18.32 -1.34 -21.12
CA LYS A 573 -19.61 -1.52 -20.44
C LYS A 573 -19.45 -1.86 -18.95
N LEU A 574 -18.44 -2.65 -18.59
CA LEU A 574 -18.14 -2.96 -17.18
C LEU A 574 -17.68 -1.70 -16.43
N GLU A 575 -16.86 -0.87 -17.05
CA GLU A 575 -16.42 0.41 -16.49
C GLU A 575 -17.58 1.42 -16.35
N GLU A 576 -18.43 1.53 -17.37
CA GLU A 576 -19.63 2.38 -17.31
C GLU A 576 -20.56 1.94 -16.16
N ASN A 577 -20.76 0.63 -16.00
CA ASN A 577 -21.53 0.08 -14.89
C ASN A 577 -20.87 0.34 -13.54
N PHE A 578 -19.54 0.26 -13.45
CA PHE A 578 -18.80 0.60 -12.24
C PHE A 578 -19.04 2.07 -11.84
N VAL A 579 -18.94 3.01 -12.78
CA VAL A 579 -19.18 4.44 -12.51
C VAL A 579 -20.61 4.66 -12.01
N LYS A 580 -21.61 4.06 -12.67
CA LYS A 580 -23.02 4.13 -12.26
C LYS A 580 -23.26 3.56 -10.85
N MET A 581 -22.61 2.45 -10.52
CA MET A 581 -22.82 1.72 -9.27
C MET A 581 -21.89 2.18 -8.14
N ARG A 582 -20.88 3.01 -8.43
CA ARG A 582 -19.84 3.43 -7.49
C ARG A 582 -20.35 3.84 -6.10
N PRO A 583 -21.46 4.61 -5.96
CA PRO A 583 -21.96 5.05 -4.65
C PRO A 583 -22.35 3.92 -3.68
N ILE A 584 -22.62 2.72 -4.20
CA ILE A 584 -23.05 1.54 -3.40
C ILE A 584 -22.04 0.39 -3.41
N LEU A 585 -20.92 0.57 -4.11
CA LEU A 585 -19.85 -0.43 -4.21
C LEU A 585 -18.84 -0.27 -3.06
N PRO A 586 -18.21 -1.38 -2.61
CA PRO A 586 -17.14 -1.33 -1.62
C PRO A 586 -15.92 -0.54 -2.12
N PRO A 587 -14.98 -0.15 -1.24
CA PRO A 587 -13.78 0.59 -1.62
C PRO A 587 -12.88 -0.16 -2.60
N MET A 588 -12.82 -1.49 -2.48
CA MET A 588 -12.09 -2.37 -3.38
C MET A 588 -13.11 -3.12 -4.24
N VAL A 589 -13.02 -2.99 -5.57
CA VAL A 589 -13.91 -3.68 -6.52
C VAL A 589 -13.06 -4.47 -7.50
N ILE A 590 -13.30 -5.79 -7.55
CA ILE A 590 -12.57 -6.71 -8.44
C ILE A 590 -13.57 -7.41 -9.33
N VAL A 591 -13.66 -6.97 -10.58
CA VAL A 591 -14.62 -7.47 -11.56
C VAL A 591 -14.03 -8.70 -12.24
N THR A 592 -14.82 -9.76 -12.34
CA THR A 592 -14.46 -11.00 -13.05
C THR A 592 -15.57 -11.45 -13.98
N ASN A 593 -15.29 -12.40 -14.87
CA ASN A 593 -16.27 -12.97 -15.82
C ASN A 593 -17.51 -13.53 -15.09
N GLU A 594 -17.35 -13.90 -13.82
CA GLU A 594 -18.38 -14.51 -12.99
C GLU A 594 -19.00 -13.52 -11.98
N ASP A 595 -18.35 -12.37 -11.76
CA ASP A 595 -18.84 -11.27 -10.94
C ASP A 595 -18.69 -9.92 -11.65
N PRO A 596 -19.62 -9.58 -12.57
CA PRO A 596 -19.60 -8.29 -13.27
C PRO A 596 -19.75 -7.07 -12.36
N THR A 597 -20.21 -7.24 -11.12
CA THR A 597 -20.33 -6.14 -10.13
C THR A 597 -19.05 -5.94 -9.31
N GLY A 598 -18.20 -6.96 -9.27
CA GLY A 598 -16.95 -7.02 -8.53
C GLY A 598 -17.02 -6.87 -7.01
N ALA A 599 -18.20 -7.03 -6.41
CA ALA A 599 -18.44 -6.82 -4.99
C ALA A 599 -18.68 -8.11 -4.19
N LYS A 600 -18.86 -9.28 -4.82
CA LYS A 600 -19.26 -10.51 -4.09
C LYS A 600 -18.23 -10.93 -3.04
N TRP A 601 -16.95 -10.66 -3.31
CA TRP A 601 -15.82 -11.05 -2.46
C TRP A 601 -15.18 -9.88 -1.70
N THR A 602 -15.62 -8.65 -1.95
CA THR A 602 -15.07 -7.44 -1.33
C THR A 602 -16.10 -6.60 -0.57
N ARG A 603 -17.40 -6.97 -0.63
CA ARG A 603 -18.49 -6.26 0.07
C ARG A 603 -18.29 -6.23 1.59
N ASP A 604 -17.80 -7.32 2.17
CA ASP A 604 -17.60 -7.45 3.62
C ASP A 604 -16.28 -6.80 4.09
N GLY A 605 -15.38 -6.47 3.16
CA GLY A 605 -14.07 -5.87 3.42
C GLY A 605 -13.14 -5.96 2.19
N PRO A 606 -12.14 -5.09 2.08
CA PRO A 606 -11.67 -4.17 3.11
C PRO A 606 -12.55 -2.92 3.28
N THR A 607 -12.62 -2.41 4.51
CA THR A 607 -13.12 -1.06 4.78
C THR A 607 -12.13 -0.01 4.24
N PRO A 608 -12.54 1.27 4.07
CA PRO A 608 -11.61 2.30 3.60
C PRO A 608 -10.33 2.41 4.45
N LEU A 609 -10.45 2.27 5.77
CA LEU A 609 -9.32 2.28 6.70
C LEU A 609 -8.39 1.08 6.50
N LEU A 610 -8.94 -0.12 6.31
CA LEU A 610 -8.16 -1.32 6.05
C LEU A 610 -7.47 -1.26 4.68
N LEU A 611 -8.13 -0.68 3.67
CA LEU A 611 -7.53 -0.45 2.36
C LEU A 611 -6.39 0.56 2.42
N LYS A 612 -6.56 1.69 3.13
CA LYS A 612 -5.50 2.68 3.34
C LYS A 612 -4.30 2.05 4.06
N ARG A 613 -4.56 1.24 5.09
CA ARG A 613 -3.52 0.50 5.80
C ARG A 613 -2.80 -0.51 4.91
N LEU A 614 -3.53 -1.25 4.07
CA LEU A 614 -2.95 -2.17 3.10
C LEU A 614 -1.97 -1.43 2.17
N VAL A 615 -2.39 -0.31 1.59
CA VAL A 615 -1.55 0.51 0.71
C VAL A 615 -0.27 0.97 1.42
N GLY A 616 -0.38 1.53 2.63
CA GLY A 616 0.79 2.00 3.39
C GLY A 616 1.76 0.87 3.76
N LEU A 617 1.24 -0.31 4.13
CA LEU A 617 2.06 -1.50 4.37
C LEU A 617 2.77 -1.96 3.09
N SER A 618 2.06 -1.96 1.96
CA SER A 618 2.64 -2.33 0.66
C SER A 618 3.75 -1.37 0.23
N GLU A 619 3.57 -0.06 0.38
CA GLU A 619 4.61 0.94 0.07
C GLU A 619 5.87 0.74 0.93
N SER A 620 5.67 0.53 2.23
CA SER A 620 6.75 0.31 3.20
C SER A 620 7.53 -0.97 2.87
N MET A 621 6.82 -2.01 2.46
CA MET A 621 7.41 -3.29 2.05
C MET A 621 8.17 -3.17 0.73
N VAL A 622 7.66 -2.43 -0.27
CA VAL A 622 8.38 -2.16 -1.52
C VAL A 622 9.68 -1.40 -1.24
N LYS A 623 9.63 -0.33 -0.44
CA LYS A 623 10.83 0.43 -0.01
C LYS A 623 11.85 -0.47 0.71
N LEU A 624 11.40 -1.43 1.50
CA LEU A 624 12.29 -2.40 2.17
C LEU A 624 12.93 -3.38 1.19
N LEU A 625 12.16 -3.89 0.21
CA LEU A 625 12.72 -4.74 -0.85
C LEU A 625 13.76 -3.98 -1.69
N ASP A 626 13.48 -2.72 -2.04
CA ASP A 626 14.41 -1.88 -2.78
C ASP A 626 15.72 -1.68 -2.01
N ARG A 627 15.63 -1.35 -0.71
CA ARG A 627 16.80 -1.32 0.18
C ARG A 627 17.55 -2.67 0.24
N ASN A 628 16.86 -3.81 0.22
CA ASN A 628 17.51 -5.11 0.21
C ASN A 628 18.35 -5.34 -1.06
N TYR A 629 17.93 -4.78 -2.19
CA TYR A 629 18.70 -4.81 -3.45
C TYR A 629 19.81 -3.76 -3.47
N GLU A 630 19.60 -2.59 -2.86
CA GLU A 630 20.50 -1.44 -2.85
C GLU A 630 21.56 -1.47 -1.77
N ASP A 631 21.29 -1.99 -0.58
CA ASP A 631 22.20 -1.94 0.56
C ASP A 631 23.29 -3.01 0.52
N THR A 632 24.43 -2.71 1.12
CA THR A 632 25.56 -3.64 1.22
C THR A 632 25.22 -4.85 2.08
N LYS A 633 24.51 -4.65 3.19
CA LYS A 633 24.04 -5.71 4.07
C LYS A 633 22.74 -6.31 3.54
N ILE A 634 22.57 -7.62 3.72
CA ILE A 634 21.31 -8.29 3.42
C ILE A 634 20.29 -7.97 4.52
N ILE A 635 19.04 -7.72 4.14
CA ILE A 635 17.96 -7.51 5.09
C ILE A 635 17.38 -8.87 5.48
N ASP A 636 17.08 -9.05 6.77
CA ASP A 636 16.33 -10.23 7.21
C ASP A 636 14.87 -10.11 6.77
N ILE A 637 14.58 -10.68 5.60
CA ILE A 637 13.25 -10.72 5.00
C ILE A 637 12.26 -11.45 5.92
N LYS A 638 12.67 -12.51 6.63
CA LYS A 638 11.77 -13.25 7.52
C LYS A 638 11.31 -12.36 8.66
N PHE A 639 12.24 -11.66 9.29
CA PHE A 639 11.92 -10.70 10.34
C PHE A 639 11.05 -9.56 9.81
N ALA A 640 11.41 -8.97 8.67
CA ALA A 640 10.64 -7.88 8.05
C ALA A 640 9.18 -8.28 7.73
N PHE A 641 8.94 -9.52 7.32
CA PHE A 641 7.60 -9.98 6.94
C PHE A 641 6.71 -10.28 8.16
N LEU A 642 7.30 -10.76 9.26
CA LEU A 642 6.58 -11.28 10.43
C LEU A 642 6.55 -10.31 11.60
N ASN A 643 7.44 -9.33 11.64
CA ASN A 643 7.51 -8.39 12.74
C ASN A 643 6.54 -7.23 12.53
N VAL A 644 5.75 -6.94 13.57
CA VAL A 644 4.83 -5.80 13.62
C VAL A 644 5.08 -5.05 14.90
N ASP A 645 5.14 -3.73 14.80
CA ASP A 645 5.11 -2.90 15.99
C ASP A 645 3.72 -2.96 16.63
N MET A 646 3.63 -3.60 17.79
CA MET A 646 2.40 -3.72 18.54
C MET A 646 2.01 -2.42 19.27
N SER A 647 2.89 -1.41 19.30
CA SER A 647 2.64 -0.10 19.92
C SER A 647 1.50 0.67 19.23
N ILE A 648 1.23 0.37 17.95
CA ILE A 648 0.20 1.02 17.14
C ILE A 648 -1.24 0.66 17.59
N TYR A 649 -1.39 -0.42 18.36
CA TYR A 649 -2.68 -0.90 18.89
C TYR A 649 -2.95 -0.31 20.27
N ASP A 650 -4.23 -0.01 20.54
CA ASP A 650 -4.64 0.61 21.80
C ASP A 650 -4.60 -0.39 22.97
N ALA A 651 -4.75 -1.67 22.67
CA ALA A 651 -4.54 -2.76 23.60
C ALA A 651 -4.06 -4.02 22.88
N VAL A 652 -3.40 -4.90 23.62
CA VAL A 652 -2.90 -6.19 23.11
C VAL A 652 -3.32 -7.31 24.05
N ILE A 653 -3.90 -8.37 23.49
CA ILE A 653 -4.14 -9.64 24.18
C ILE A 653 -2.98 -10.57 23.83
N GLU A 654 -2.21 -10.97 24.82
CA GLU A 654 -1.20 -12.02 24.67
C GLU A 654 -1.86 -13.40 24.78
N ILE A 655 -1.53 -14.29 23.84
CA ILE A 655 -2.05 -15.66 23.74
C ILE A 655 -0.97 -16.62 24.22
N TYR A 656 -1.38 -17.60 25.04
CA TYR A 656 -0.46 -18.65 25.47
C TYR A 656 0.04 -19.50 24.29
N PRO A 657 1.37 -19.70 24.10
CA PRO A 657 1.92 -20.33 22.90
C PRO A 657 1.37 -21.73 22.55
N LYS A 658 0.93 -22.53 23.54
CA LYS A 658 0.36 -23.87 23.27
C LYS A 658 -1.00 -23.83 22.55
N VAL A 659 -1.66 -22.68 22.53
CA VAL A 659 -2.95 -22.45 21.87
C VAL A 659 -2.76 -22.12 20.39
N VAL A 660 -1.56 -21.69 20.01
CA VAL A 660 -1.21 -21.35 18.64
C VAL A 660 -1.01 -22.64 17.84
N VAL A 661 -2.10 -23.12 17.24
CA VAL A 661 -2.12 -24.43 16.56
C VAL A 661 -1.61 -24.38 15.11
N ARG A 662 -1.65 -23.21 14.45
CA ARG A 662 -1.19 -23.01 13.06
C ARG A 662 0.18 -22.35 12.98
N SER A 663 1.22 -23.01 13.50
CA SER A 663 2.54 -22.36 13.58
C SER A 663 3.30 -22.32 12.25
N CYS A 664 2.89 -23.04 11.20
CA CYS A 664 3.59 -23.11 9.90
C CYS A 664 5.09 -23.52 9.99
N VAL A 665 5.58 -23.91 11.18
CA VAL A 665 7.00 -24.08 11.53
C VAL A 665 7.33 -25.55 11.80
N SER A 666 6.34 -26.43 11.92
CA SER A 666 6.55 -27.84 12.22
C SER A 666 6.50 -28.72 10.96
N ASP A 667 7.49 -28.59 10.07
CA ASP A 667 7.76 -29.58 9.01
C ASP A 667 8.53 -30.79 9.58
N ALA A 668 8.07 -31.33 10.71
CA ALA A 668 8.44 -32.66 11.17
C ALA A 668 7.69 -33.72 10.36
N VAL A 669 7.99 -33.76 9.06
CA VAL A 669 7.61 -34.82 8.12
C VAL A 669 8.40 -36.08 8.51
N ASN A 670 7.94 -36.79 9.55
CA ASN A 670 8.27 -38.20 9.82
C ASN A 670 7.41 -38.78 10.96
N SER A 671 6.10 -38.50 10.95
CA SER A 671 5.15 -39.16 11.86
C SER A 671 4.23 -40.08 11.07
N GLN A 672 4.05 -41.31 11.55
CA GLN A 672 3.47 -42.46 10.85
C GLN A 672 2.08 -42.21 10.23
N ARG A 673 1.89 -42.73 9.02
CA ARG A 673 0.68 -42.60 8.17
C ARG A 673 -0.52 -43.46 8.61
N ASN A 674 -0.49 -44.04 9.81
CA ASN A 674 -1.56 -44.91 10.28
C ASN A 674 -2.58 -44.08 11.07
N VAL A 675 -3.52 -43.50 10.34
CA VAL A 675 -4.66 -42.79 10.93
C VAL A 675 -5.70 -43.84 11.33
N GLU A 676 -5.97 -43.97 12.63
CA GLU A 676 -6.88 -44.99 13.18
C GLU A 676 -8.34 -44.49 13.27
N ALA A 677 -8.54 -43.17 13.37
CA ALA A 677 -9.83 -42.52 13.59
C ALA A 677 -9.84 -41.11 13.00
N LEU A 678 -11.03 -40.52 12.82
CA LEU A 678 -11.17 -39.13 12.39
C LEU A 678 -10.64 -38.18 13.48
N PRO A 679 -9.62 -37.34 13.21
CA PRO A 679 -9.13 -36.35 14.17
C PRO A 679 -10.10 -35.18 14.33
N VAL A 680 -9.80 -34.28 15.26
CA VAL A 680 -10.55 -33.01 15.39
C VAL A 680 -10.22 -32.11 14.20
N LEU A 681 -11.20 -31.86 13.34
CA LEU A 681 -11.02 -31.10 12.11
C LEU A 681 -11.40 -29.62 12.26
N ASN A 682 -10.64 -28.75 11.59
CA ASN A 682 -10.86 -27.31 11.46
C ASN A 682 -11.02 -26.54 12.78
N PHE A 683 -10.50 -27.07 13.89
CA PHE A 683 -10.59 -26.43 15.21
C PHE A 683 -9.38 -25.53 15.46
N ASP A 684 -9.59 -24.22 15.41
CA ASP A 684 -8.59 -23.21 15.76
C ASP A 684 -9.14 -22.33 16.88
N PRO A 685 -8.63 -22.48 18.12
CA PRO A 685 -9.13 -21.72 19.27
C PRO A 685 -9.03 -20.20 19.10
N ILE A 686 -8.06 -19.72 18.32
CA ILE A 686 -7.82 -18.28 18.12
C ILE A 686 -8.84 -17.73 17.13
N ASP A 687 -9.05 -18.41 16.00
CA ASP A 687 -10.07 -18.02 15.02
C ASP A 687 -11.49 -18.04 15.65
N ASP A 688 -11.81 -19.06 16.46
CA ASP A 688 -13.10 -19.16 17.17
C ASP A 688 -13.28 -18.04 18.20
N PHE A 689 -12.20 -17.68 18.91
CA PHE A 689 -12.21 -16.59 19.88
C PHE A 689 -12.39 -15.23 19.18
N ILE A 690 -11.69 -15.00 18.07
CA ILE A 690 -11.86 -13.81 17.23
C ILE A 690 -13.28 -13.72 16.66
N CYS A 691 -13.86 -14.85 16.23
CA CYS A 691 -15.26 -14.88 15.79
C CYS A 691 -16.22 -14.42 16.90
N ALA A 692 -15.99 -14.83 18.16
CA ALA A 692 -16.75 -14.28 19.28
C ALA A 692 -16.52 -12.79 19.49
N LEU A 693 -15.26 -12.36 19.49
CA LEU A 693 -14.91 -10.97 19.72
C LEU A 693 -15.60 -10.09 18.69
N ASN A 694 -15.56 -10.46 17.41
CA ASN A 694 -16.28 -9.75 16.37
C ASN A 694 -17.80 -9.81 16.58
N ALA A 695 -18.38 -10.99 16.87
CA ALA A 695 -19.82 -11.12 17.06
C ALA A 695 -20.38 -10.22 18.19
N HIS A 696 -19.60 -9.96 19.25
CA HIS A 696 -20.04 -9.15 20.39
C HIS A 696 -19.53 -7.71 20.36
N TYR A 697 -18.37 -7.45 19.75
CA TYR A 697 -17.65 -6.18 19.92
C TYR A 697 -17.15 -5.55 18.63
N GLN A 698 -17.43 -6.11 17.45
CA GLN A 698 -17.03 -5.50 16.17
C GLN A 698 -17.55 -4.07 15.98
N HIS A 699 -18.61 -3.69 16.68
CA HIS A 699 -19.18 -2.34 16.60
C HIS A 699 -18.40 -1.32 17.46
N VAL A 700 -17.58 -1.80 18.40
CA VAL A 700 -16.78 -0.98 19.34
C VAL A 700 -15.30 -0.99 18.99
N ALA A 701 -14.77 -2.13 18.57
CA ALA A 701 -13.35 -2.31 18.31
C ALA A 701 -13.12 -3.12 17.03
N LEU A 702 -11.90 -3.00 16.51
CA LEU A 702 -11.33 -3.82 15.46
C LEU A 702 -10.28 -4.74 16.07
N PHE A 703 -10.30 -6.01 15.66
CA PHE A 703 -9.40 -7.05 16.15
C PHE A 703 -8.46 -7.49 15.04
N PHE A 704 -7.16 -7.44 15.32
CA PHE A 704 -6.08 -7.70 14.37
C PHE A 704 -5.22 -8.86 14.92
N TRP A 705 -4.98 -9.89 14.12
CA TRP A 705 -4.22 -11.06 14.56
C TRP A 705 -3.44 -11.67 13.39
N ASN A 706 -2.45 -12.50 13.74
CA ASN A 706 -1.71 -13.33 12.79
C ASN A 706 -2.23 -14.78 12.89
N LYS A 707 -2.97 -15.23 11.88
CA LYS A 707 -3.48 -16.62 11.76
C LYS A 707 -2.37 -17.67 11.72
N TYR A 708 -1.22 -17.35 11.14
CA TYR A 708 -0.13 -18.30 10.89
C TYR A 708 1.00 -18.12 11.92
N GLY A 709 0.69 -18.47 13.17
CA GLY A 709 1.67 -18.51 14.25
C GLY A 709 1.69 -17.30 15.17
N GLY A 710 0.69 -16.42 15.08
CA GLY A 710 0.55 -15.27 15.98
C GLY A 710 0.18 -15.68 17.39
N ASP A 711 0.90 -15.11 18.35
CA ASP A 711 0.66 -15.26 19.79
C ASP A 711 0.05 -14.00 20.41
N ARG A 712 -0.44 -13.05 19.60
CA ARG A 712 -1.07 -11.81 20.09
C ARG A 712 -2.26 -11.40 19.22
N ILE A 713 -3.16 -10.63 19.83
CA ILE A 713 -4.27 -9.95 19.16
C ILE A 713 -4.16 -8.46 19.47
N GLY A 714 -3.97 -7.64 18.44
CA GLY A 714 -4.03 -6.19 18.53
C GLY A 714 -5.48 -5.70 18.49
N ILE A 715 -5.81 -4.75 19.36
CA ILE A 715 -7.15 -4.14 19.45
C ILE A 715 -7.01 -2.67 19.08
N LYS A 716 -7.86 -2.18 18.17
CA LYS A 716 -8.02 -0.76 17.89
C LYS A 716 -9.46 -0.34 18.16
N TRP A 717 -9.66 0.69 18.97
CA TRP A 717 -10.98 1.24 19.23
C TRP A 717 -11.49 1.99 18.01
N LYS A 718 -12.79 1.86 17.72
CA LYS A 718 -13.38 2.67 16.66
C LYS A 718 -13.51 4.12 17.14
N PRO A 719 -13.10 5.12 16.33
CA PRO A 719 -13.01 6.52 16.77
C PRO A 719 -14.28 7.04 17.45
N HIS A 720 -15.45 6.69 16.90
CA HIS A 720 -16.74 7.16 17.40
C HIS A 720 -17.13 6.62 18.78
N GLU A 721 -16.45 5.63 19.36
CA GLU A 721 -16.73 5.15 20.72
C GLU A 721 -15.95 5.90 21.80
N MET A 722 -14.90 6.64 21.45
CA MET A 722 -14.13 7.43 22.41
C MET A 722 -14.95 8.61 22.95
N ASP A 723 -15.91 9.11 22.14
CA ASP A 723 -16.72 10.30 22.43
C ASP A 723 -18.11 9.98 22.99
N VAL A 724 -18.47 8.71 23.16
CA VAL A 724 -19.82 8.30 23.58
C VAL A 724 -19.93 8.26 25.11
N PRO A 725 -20.81 9.07 25.74
CA PRO A 725 -20.99 9.03 27.19
C PRO A 725 -21.59 7.70 27.65
N ALA A 726 -21.13 7.21 28.81
CA ALA A 726 -21.59 5.97 29.42
C ALA A 726 -23.08 6.05 29.82
N LYS A 727 -23.97 5.56 28.95
CA LYS A 727 -25.41 5.42 29.21
C LYS A 727 -25.73 3.98 29.65
N ILE A 728 -26.74 3.81 30.51
CA ILE A 728 -27.19 2.51 31.05
C ILE A 728 -27.53 1.51 29.93
N SER A 729 -28.06 1.98 28.79
CA SER A 729 -28.35 1.15 27.61
C SER A 729 -27.11 0.61 26.88
N ARG A 730 -25.90 1.07 27.21
CA ARG A 730 -24.62 0.69 26.58
C ARG A 730 -23.54 0.24 27.58
N CYS A 731 -23.84 0.17 28.89
CA CYS A 731 -22.85 -0.20 29.92
C CYS A 731 -22.19 -1.57 29.67
N SER A 732 -22.89 -2.56 29.13
CA SER A 732 -22.35 -3.90 28.84
C SER A 732 -21.38 -3.95 27.65
N ILE A 733 -21.22 -2.85 26.91
CA ILE A 733 -20.47 -2.78 25.66
C ILE A 733 -19.51 -1.57 25.63
N HIS A 734 -19.48 -0.79 26.71
CA HIS A 734 -18.66 0.42 26.80
C HIS A 734 -17.17 0.08 26.95
N ILE A 735 -16.29 0.91 26.37
CA ILE A 735 -14.82 0.72 26.35
C ILE A 735 -14.22 0.41 27.73
N LYS A 736 -14.73 1.05 28.79
CA LYS A 736 -14.29 0.86 30.19
C LYS A 736 -14.60 -0.52 30.78
N ILE A 737 -15.61 -1.21 30.26
CA ILE A 737 -16.09 -2.51 30.77
C ILE A 737 -15.69 -3.65 29.82
N LEU A 738 -15.23 -3.34 28.60
CA LEU A 738 -14.86 -4.34 27.60
C LEU A 738 -13.80 -5.32 28.13
N LEU A 739 -12.81 -4.86 28.90
CA LEU A 739 -11.80 -5.76 29.49
C LEU A 739 -12.42 -6.78 30.44
N GLU A 740 -13.28 -6.33 31.36
CA GLU A 740 -13.96 -7.20 32.33
C GLU A 740 -14.96 -8.13 31.64
N HIS A 741 -15.63 -7.64 30.61
CA HIS A 741 -16.58 -8.41 29.81
C HIS A 741 -15.90 -9.40 28.87
N VAL A 742 -14.74 -9.09 28.28
CA VAL A 742 -13.94 -10.06 27.52
C VAL A 742 -13.49 -11.18 28.45
N LEU A 743 -13.00 -10.85 29.65
CA LEU A 743 -12.69 -11.84 30.69
C LEU A 743 -13.92 -12.67 31.10
N LEU A 744 -15.10 -12.06 31.17
CA LEU A 744 -16.36 -12.76 31.48
C LEU A 744 -16.86 -13.62 30.30
N LEU A 745 -16.72 -13.18 29.06
CA LEU A 745 -17.16 -13.87 27.85
C LEU A 745 -16.31 -15.12 27.61
N ILE A 746 -15.00 -15.02 27.91
CA ILE A 746 -14.11 -16.17 28.07
C ILE A 746 -14.69 -17.11 29.14
N LYS A 747 -14.99 -16.62 30.35
CA LYS A 747 -15.52 -17.47 31.44
C LYS A 747 -16.89 -18.12 31.16
N THR A 748 -17.79 -17.47 30.43
CA THR A 748 -19.22 -17.82 30.41
C THR A 748 -19.71 -18.51 29.13
N LYS A 749 -19.19 -18.13 27.95
CA LYS A 749 -19.76 -18.58 26.66
C LYS A 749 -19.01 -19.76 26.04
N TYR A 750 -17.70 -19.84 26.24
CA TYR A 750 -16.88 -20.90 25.65
C TYR A 750 -16.64 -22.08 26.59
N TRP A 751 -16.63 -21.85 27.92
CA TRP A 751 -15.97 -22.79 28.84
C TRP A 751 -16.84 -23.40 29.94
N LYS A 752 -18.18 -23.25 29.85
CA LYS A 752 -19.11 -24.05 30.69
C LYS A 752 -19.03 -25.56 30.40
N GLU A 753 -18.66 -25.95 29.18
CA GLU A 753 -18.49 -27.38 28.81
C GLU A 753 -17.08 -27.93 29.11
N TYR A 754 -16.12 -27.07 29.49
CA TYR A 754 -14.71 -27.44 29.72
C TYR A 754 -14.19 -26.97 31.09
N GLU A 755 -15.07 -26.88 32.08
CA GLU A 755 -14.86 -26.27 33.40
C GLU A 755 -13.58 -26.76 34.13
N TYR A 756 -13.14 -27.99 33.87
CA TYR A 756 -11.96 -28.60 34.48
C TYR A 756 -10.60 -28.22 33.84
N TRP A 757 -10.60 -27.60 32.66
CA TRP A 757 -9.40 -27.17 31.92
C TRP A 757 -8.89 -25.78 32.31
N VAL A 758 -9.73 -25.02 33.01
CA VAL A 758 -9.87 -23.57 32.84
C VAL A 758 -9.13 -22.79 33.95
N GLU A 759 -9.18 -23.24 35.21
CA GLU A 759 -8.67 -22.42 36.33
C GLU A 759 -7.15 -22.19 36.33
N GLU A 760 -6.35 -23.16 35.85
CA GLU A 760 -4.88 -23.04 35.84
C GLU A 760 -4.35 -22.41 34.55
N LEU A 761 -5.06 -22.62 33.43
CA LEU A 761 -4.72 -22.05 32.12
C LEU A 761 -5.15 -20.57 32.04
N LEU A 762 -6.33 -20.16 32.52
CA LEU A 762 -6.76 -18.75 32.53
C LEU A 762 -5.83 -17.82 33.32
N LYS A 763 -5.18 -18.31 34.38
CA LYS A 763 -4.14 -17.56 35.11
C LYS A 763 -2.88 -17.32 34.26
N LYS A 764 -2.67 -18.10 33.20
CA LYS A 764 -1.54 -18.04 32.26
C LYS A 764 -1.94 -17.54 30.85
N PHE A 765 -3.23 -17.50 30.52
CA PHE A 765 -3.75 -17.36 29.15
C PHE A 765 -3.90 -15.91 28.68
N VAL A 766 -4.07 -14.95 29.59
CA VAL A 766 -4.37 -13.57 29.25
C VAL A 766 -3.62 -12.64 30.20
N ALA A 767 -2.51 -12.07 29.73
CA ALA A 767 -2.01 -10.81 30.26
C ALA A 767 -2.53 -9.71 29.33
N VAL A 768 -3.57 -8.96 29.76
CA VAL A 768 -3.92 -7.73 29.04
C VAL A 768 -2.97 -6.64 29.49
N VAL A 769 -1.95 -6.36 28.67
CA VAL A 769 -1.10 -5.21 28.89
C VAL A 769 -1.82 -4.00 28.30
N THR A 770 -2.55 -3.27 29.16
CA THR A 770 -3.02 -1.93 28.80
C THR A 770 -1.81 -0.99 28.82
N ARG A 771 -1.14 -0.85 27.67
CA ARG A 771 -0.15 0.21 27.52
C ARG A 771 -0.92 1.51 27.35
N ARG A 772 -0.95 2.35 28.40
CA ARG A 772 -1.12 3.79 28.18
C ARG A 772 0.15 4.26 27.49
N THR A 773 0.13 4.34 26.16
CA THR A 773 1.14 5.11 25.43
C THR A 773 1.00 6.57 25.84
N PRO A 774 2.10 7.26 26.22
CA PRO A 774 2.08 8.71 26.31
C PRO A 774 1.73 9.28 24.93
N MET A 775 0.95 10.37 24.88
CA MET A 775 0.52 11.04 23.64
C MET A 775 1.66 11.55 22.72
N ALA A 776 2.93 11.29 23.05
CA ALA A 776 4.10 11.89 22.40
C ALA A 776 4.64 11.12 21.17
N ASP A 777 4.19 9.89 20.88
CA ASP A 777 4.73 9.07 19.76
C ASP A 777 3.75 8.88 18.60
N ILE A 778 2.58 9.52 18.61
CA ILE A 778 1.66 9.52 17.46
C ILE A 778 2.17 10.46 16.35
N ASP A 779 2.81 11.57 16.71
CA ASP A 779 3.33 12.57 15.76
C ASP A 779 4.53 12.03 14.95
N ALA A 780 5.31 11.11 15.52
CA ALA A 780 6.38 10.40 14.82
C ALA A 780 5.82 9.43 13.76
N LEU A 781 4.70 8.77 14.05
CA LEU A 781 4.06 7.80 13.16
C LEU A 781 3.22 8.49 12.06
N VAL A 782 2.55 9.61 12.38
CA VAL A 782 1.83 10.45 11.42
C VAL A 782 2.81 11.18 10.50
N GLY A 783 3.98 11.58 11.01
CA GLY A 783 5.07 12.13 10.19
C GLY A 783 5.63 11.14 9.16
N GLU A 784 5.72 9.85 9.49
CA GLU A 784 6.17 8.82 8.54
C GLU A 784 5.06 8.35 7.57
N LEU A 785 3.78 8.61 7.88
CA LEU A 785 2.60 8.22 7.07
C LEU A 785 2.02 9.37 6.21
N SER A 786 2.50 10.60 6.37
CA SER A 786 1.95 11.81 5.69
C SER A 786 2.73 12.25 4.45
N GLU A 787 3.84 11.59 4.09
CA GLU A 787 4.57 11.90 2.84
C GLU A 787 3.93 11.31 1.56
N ALA A 788 2.77 10.67 1.65
CA ALA A 788 2.02 10.22 0.48
C ALA A 788 0.93 11.25 0.11
N HIS A 789 1.24 12.14 -0.83
CA HIS A 789 0.22 12.99 -1.48
C HIS A 789 -0.78 12.10 -2.25
N VAL A 790 -2.00 11.99 -1.75
CA VAL A 790 -3.17 11.53 -2.51
C VAL A 790 -4.24 12.61 -2.40
N ASP A 791 -4.69 13.08 -3.56
CA ASP A 791 -5.67 14.14 -3.74
C ASP A 791 -7.02 13.77 -3.06
N SER A 792 -7.40 14.54 -2.04
CA SER A 792 -8.61 14.28 -1.23
C SER A 792 -9.92 14.63 -1.98
N THR A 793 -9.83 15.26 -3.14
CA THR A 793 -10.99 15.63 -3.97
C THR A 793 -11.66 14.45 -4.68
N ALA A 794 -11.09 13.25 -4.63
CA ALA A 794 -11.55 12.07 -5.38
C ALA A 794 -12.68 11.24 -4.71
N LEU A 795 -13.20 11.64 -3.55
CA LEU A 795 -14.27 10.93 -2.84
C LEU A 795 -15.57 11.75 -2.83
N GLY A 796 -16.36 11.65 -3.91
CA GLY A 796 -17.72 12.20 -3.96
C GLY A 796 -18.62 11.61 -2.86
N GLU A 797 -19.31 12.48 -2.11
CA GLU A 797 -20.05 12.10 -0.90
C GLU A 797 -21.53 11.76 -1.16
N HIS A 798 -22.02 10.74 -0.45
CA HIS A 798 -23.37 10.18 -0.53
C HIS A 798 -24.46 11.07 0.14
N PRO A 799 -25.66 11.25 -0.46
CA PRO A 799 -26.68 12.23 -0.01
C PRO A 799 -27.27 12.01 1.38
N ARG A 800 -27.20 10.79 1.92
CA ARG A 800 -27.74 10.46 3.26
C ARG A 800 -26.81 10.84 4.42
N PHE A 801 -25.58 11.28 4.14
CA PHE A 801 -24.59 11.70 5.15
C PHE A 801 -24.48 13.22 5.33
N SER A 802 -25.19 14.03 4.55
CA SER A 802 -25.09 15.50 4.54
C SER A 802 -25.58 16.18 5.84
N GLN A 803 -26.37 15.50 6.66
CA GLN A 803 -26.97 16.11 7.85
C GLN A 803 -26.06 16.14 9.10
N TYR A 804 -24.93 15.42 9.09
CA TYR A 804 -23.95 15.41 10.20
C TYR A 804 -22.53 15.87 9.79
N LYS A 805 -22.33 16.33 8.54
CA LYS A 805 -20.99 16.60 7.95
C LYS A 805 -20.52 18.06 7.94
N ASN A 806 -21.29 19.00 8.46
CA ASN A 806 -20.92 20.41 8.34
C ASN A 806 -19.63 20.79 9.09
N ALA A 807 -19.32 20.11 10.21
CA ALA A 807 -18.08 20.35 10.97
C ALA A 807 -16.82 19.77 10.30
N GLY A 808 -16.89 18.53 9.79
CA GLY A 808 -15.77 17.89 9.07
C GLY A 808 -15.42 18.61 7.77
N LYS A 809 -16.44 19.05 7.02
CA LYS A 809 -16.25 19.86 5.81
C LYS A 809 -15.63 21.23 6.13
N ALA A 810 -16.00 21.85 7.26
CA ALA A 810 -15.41 23.12 7.68
C ALA A 810 -13.92 22.96 8.08
N ALA A 811 -13.57 21.86 8.75
CA ALA A 811 -12.19 21.53 9.10
C ALA A 811 -11.35 21.23 7.84
N GLU A 812 -11.83 20.38 6.93
CA GLU A 812 -11.14 20.08 5.66
C GLU A 812 -10.92 21.33 4.80
N GLN A 813 -11.93 22.20 4.71
CA GLN A 813 -11.78 23.48 4.00
C GLN A 813 -10.78 24.41 4.69
N GLN A 814 -10.69 24.40 6.03
CA GLN A 814 -9.69 25.18 6.75
C GLN A 814 -8.27 24.60 6.55
N ALA A 815 -8.12 23.28 6.53
CA ALA A 815 -6.86 22.59 6.22
C ALA A 815 -6.37 22.93 4.81
N GLN A 816 -7.27 22.88 3.81
CA GLN A 816 -6.95 23.26 2.42
C GLN A 816 -6.51 24.72 2.32
N ARG A 817 -7.27 25.66 2.90
CA ARG A 817 -6.89 27.08 2.93
C ARG A 817 -5.55 27.30 3.62
N ARG A 818 -5.23 26.51 4.67
CA ARG A 818 -3.93 26.56 5.36
C ARG A 818 -2.79 26.12 4.46
N GLN A 819 -2.95 25.02 3.70
CA GLN A 819 -1.96 24.56 2.75
C GLN A 819 -1.73 25.59 1.63
N GLU A 820 -2.81 26.13 1.05
CA GLU A 820 -2.73 27.20 0.05
C GLU A 820 -2.05 28.47 0.59
N ALA A 821 -2.29 28.83 1.86
CA ALA A 821 -1.62 29.96 2.50
C ALA A 821 -0.12 29.73 2.66
N LEU A 822 0.31 28.53 3.09
CA LEU A 822 1.73 28.17 3.19
C LEU A 822 2.43 28.17 1.83
N GLU A 823 1.77 27.65 0.77
CA GLU A 823 2.31 27.68 -0.58
C GLU A 823 2.42 29.10 -1.15
N ARG A 824 1.42 29.95 -0.89
CA ARG A 824 1.44 31.37 -1.28
C ARG A 824 2.59 32.11 -0.60
N GLN A 825 2.82 31.88 0.69
CA GLN A 825 3.94 32.46 1.43
C GLN A 825 5.30 31.91 0.97
N ARG A 826 5.38 30.64 0.55
CA ARG A 826 6.61 30.06 -0.03
C ARG A 826 6.98 30.67 -1.38
N ASN A 827 5.98 30.99 -2.20
CA ASN A 827 6.16 31.45 -3.57
C ASN A 827 6.24 33.00 -3.69
N SER A 828 5.74 33.75 -2.70
CA SER A 828 5.75 35.22 -2.68
C SER A 828 6.94 35.75 -1.89
N ARG A 829 8.05 36.09 -2.56
CA ARG A 829 9.23 36.70 -1.91
C ARG A 829 9.55 38.14 -2.32
N PHE A 830 8.61 38.88 -2.90
CA PHE A 830 8.81 40.30 -3.19
C PHE A 830 7.56 41.14 -2.85
N ASP A 831 7.81 42.37 -2.34
CA ASP A 831 6.87 43.48 -2.01
C ASP A 831 6.33 43.74 -0.58
N HIS A 832 6.89 43.18 0.50
CA HIS A 832 6.49 43.54 1.89
C HIS A 832 7.01 44.91 2.37
N PHE A 833 8.26 45.24 2.05
CA PHE A 833 8.91 46.49 2.48
C PHE A 833 8.20 47.75 1.96
N ASN A 834 7.71 47.71 0.72
CA ASN A 834 6.99 48.85 0.11
C ASN A 834 5.67 49.12 0.83
N HIS A 835 4.99 48.10 1.36
CA HIS A 835 3.71 48.24 2.06
C HIS A 835 3.88 48.91 3.43
N THR A 836 4.82 48.46 4.27
CA THR A 836 5.04 49.05 5.60
C THR A 836 5.61 50.46 5.52
N ARG A 837 6.46 50.75 4.53
CA ARG A 837 6.93 52.12 4.26
C ARG A 837 5.80 53.06 3.86
N ARG A 838 4.89 52.62 2.97
CA ARG A 838 3.69 53.39 2.57
C ARG A 838 2.80 53.71 3.77
N LEU A 839 2.59 52.78 4.71
CA LEU A 839 1.79 53.03 5.92
C LEU A 839 2.40 54.16 6.79
N ALA A 840 3.71 54.33 6.78
CA ALA A 840 4.42 55.35 7.56
C ALA A 840 4.62 56.70 6.85
N GLU A 841 4.88 56.72 5.54
CA GLU A 841 5.36 57.94 4.83
C GLU A 841 4.25 58.82 4.25
N ASN A 842 3.05 58.28 4.01
CA ASN A 842 1.89 58.97 3.44
C ASN A 842 2.03 59.39 1.96
N GLU A 843 2.79 58.67 1.13
CA GLU A 843 2.86 58.91 -0.32
C GLU A 843 1.66 58.26 -1.06
N MET A 844 1.05 58.97 -2.01
CA MET A 844 0.03 58.45 -2.94
C MET A 844 0.69 58.14 -4.29
N SER A 845 0.45 56.96 -4.86
CA SER A 845 0.75 56.70 -6.27
C SER A 845 -0.55 56.33 -6.99
N ASP A 846 -1.00 57.22 -7.88
CA ASP A 846 -2.24 57.13 -8.68
C ASP A 846 -2.19 56.05 -9.78
N LYS A 847 -1.58 54.88 -9.52
CA LYS A 847 -1.33 53.84 -10.55
C LYS A 847 -1.85 52.43 -10.23
N GLU A 848 -2.49 52.20 -9.08
CA GLU A 848 -2.93 50.84 -8.68
C GLU A 848 -4.46 50.62 -8.79
N ASP A 849 -5.24 51.62 -9.24
CA ASP A 849 -6.69 51.46 -9.44
C ASP A 849 -7.01 50.45 -10.57
N GLU A 850 -6.11 50.24 -11.55
CA GLU A 850 -6.31 49.27 -12.63
C GLU A 850 -6.01 47.82 -12.21
N GLN A 851 -5.04 47.58 -11.31
CA GLN A 851 -4.60 46.23 -10.96
C GLN A 851 -5.55 45.54 -9.97
N SER A 852 -6.25 46.32 -9.14
CA SER A 852 -7.21 45.81 -8.16
C SER A 852 -8.59 45.44 -8.76
N GLU A 853 -8.95 45.99 -9.92
CA GLU A 853 -10.16 45.60 -10.66
C GLU A 853 -9.95 44.28 -11.45
N ILE A 854 -8.72 44.00 -11.91
CA ILE A 854 -8.39 42.76 -12.64
C ILE A 854 -8.53 41.51 -11.74
N ILE A 855 -8.07 41.59 -10.48
CA ILE A 855 -8.17 40.45 -9.53
C ILE A 855 -9.61 40.15 -9.12
N LYS A 856 -10.50 41.16 -9.13
CA LYS A 856 -11.93 40.96 -8.83
C LYS A 856 -12.70 40.35 -10.01
N ALA A 857 -12.27 40.63 -11.24
CA ALA A 857 -12.87 40.06 -12.44
C ALA A 857 -12.54 38.56 -12.60
N GLU A 858 -11.39 38.10 -12.12
CA GLU A 858 -10.99 36.68 -12.21
C GLU A 858 -11.68 35.77 -11.16
N GLN A 859 -12.29 36.34 -10.11
CA GLN A 859 -13.01 35.57 -9.08
C GLN A 859 -14.51 35.39 -9.35
N HIS A 860 -15.08 36.06 -10.36
CA HIS A 860 -16.49 35.96 -10.74
C HIS A 860 -16.63 35.59 -12.23
N GLY A 861 -16.46 34.30 -12.53
CA GLY A 861 -16.77 33.73 -13.83
C GLY A 861 -18.28 33.70 -14.10
N LYS A 862 -18.74 34.59 -14.98
CA LYS A 862 -19.84 34.48 -15.95
C LYS A 862 -21.13 33.73 -15.55
N HIS A 863 -22.14 34.48 -15.10
CA HIS A 863 -23.45 34.47 -15.76
C HIS A 863 -23.91 35.91 -15.95
N GLY A 864 -24.14 36.27 -17.21
CA GLY A 864 -24.64 37.58 -17.59
C GLY A 864 -26.15 37.53 -17.63
N ASP A 865 -26.78 38.35 -16.82
CA ASP A 865 -28.05 38.99 -17.15
C ASP A 865 -27.89 40.47 -16.81
N ALA A 866 -28.08 41.29 -17.83
CA ALA A 866 -27.90 42.73 -17.78
C ALA A 866 -29.20 43.37 -17.27
N GLU A 867 -29.17 43.93 -16.06
CA GLU A 867 -30.11 44.99 -15.69
C GLU A 867 -29.34 46.19 -15.12
N HIS A 868 -29.54 47.32 -15.79
CA HIS A 868 -29.09 48.65 -15.39
C HIS A 868 -29.63 49.01 -14.00
N HIS A 869 -28.80 49.50 -13.08
CA HIS A 869 -29.11 50.72 -12.30
C HIS A 869 -27.92 51.26 -11.47
N ASP A 870 -27.61 52.52 -11.78
CA ASP A 870 -27.24 53.65 -10.91
C ASP A 870 -25.82 53.80 -10.30
N GLU A 871 -25.10 54.80 -10.82
CA GLU A 871 -23.82 55.30 -10.32
C GLU A 871 -24.01 56.13 -9.04
N GLY A 872 -23.88 55.48 -7.87
CA GLY A 872 -23.89 56.14 -6.56
C GLY A 872 -22.55 56.04 -5.82
N LYS A 873 -21.71 57.09 -5.88
CA LYS A 873 -20.58 57.43 -4.97
C LYS A 873 -19.80 56.25 -4.33
N LYS A 874 -18.73 55.77 -4.99
CA LYS A 874 -17.71 54.89 -4.36
C LYS A 874 -17.02 55.62 -3.20
N CYS A 875 -17.29 55.19 -1.97
CA CYS A 875 -16.63 55.68 -0.75
C CYS A 875 -15.17 55.20 -0.72
N ARG A 876 -14.18 56.11 -0.84
CA ARG A 876 -12.74 55.77 -0.74
C ARG A 876 -12.46 55.16 0.65
N LYS A 877 -12.09 53.87 0.70
CA LYS A 877 -11.67 53.19 1.94
C LYS A 877 -10.41 53.86 2.50
N SER A 878 -10.34 54.05 3.82
CA SER A 878 -9.14 54.59 4.50
C SER A 878 -7.94 53.66 4.27
N ARG A 879 -6.74 54.23 4.04
CA ARG A 879 -5.49 53.44 3.85
C ARG A 879 -5.09 52.58 5.04
N TYR A 880 -5.62 52.91 6.23
CA TYR A 880 -5.39 52.18 7.47
C TYR A 880 -6.51 51.18 7.79
N ALA A 881 -7.51 51.06 6.90
CA ALA A 881 -8.58 50.09 7.05
C ALA A 881 -8.11 48.71 6.58
N ASP A 882 -8.59 47.66 7.25
CA ASP A 882 -8.38 46.26 6.85
C ASP A 882 -6.89 45.83 6.79
N VAL A 883 -5.98 46.53 7.50
CA VAL A 883 -4.51 46.27 7.51
C VAL A 883 -4.11 45.15 8.49
N LEU A 884 -4.97 44.81 9.45
CA LEU A 884 -4.64 43.85 10.50
C LEU A 884 -4.79 42.40 10.04
N MET A 885 -3.88 41.54 10.47
CA MET A 885 -4.01 40.08 10.35
C MET A 885 -5.02 39.58 11.39
N LEU A 886 -6.05 38.89 10.92
CA LEU A 886 -7.19 38.42 11.72
C LEU A 886 -7.23 36.90 11.78
N SER A 887 -7.72 36.36 12.90
CA SER A 887 -7.86 34.93 13.12
C SER A 887 -9.12 34.33 12.50
N GLU A 888 -9.07 33.02 12.26
CA GLU A 888 -10.23 32.15 12.05
C GLU A 888 -10.48 31.33 13.33
N TRP A 889 -11.69 30.79 13.49
CA TRP A 889 -11.92 29.75 14.51
C TRP A 889 -10.97 28.57 14.25
N LEU A 890 -10.30 28.06 15.28
CA LEU A 890 -9.46 26.86 15.14
C LEU A 890 -10.35 25.61 15.14
N VAL A 891 -10.96 25.29 14.00
CA VAL A 891 -11.85 24.13 13.82
C VAL A 891 -11.05 22.91 13.34
N ASP A 892 -10.07 23.13 12.48
CA ASP A 892 -9.09 22.14 12.06
C ASP A 892 -7.82 22.22 12.91
N ILE A 893 -7.45 21.10 13.56
CA ILE A 893 -6.28 21.03 14.43
C ILE A 893 -5.07 20.61 13.57
N PRO A 894 -4.04 21.46 13.43
CA PRO A 894 -2.85 21.12 12.65
C PRO A 894 -2.10 19.91 13.23
N ASP A 895 -1.65 18.99 12.38
CA ASP A 895 -0.89 17.78 12.77
C ASP A 895 0.37 18.10 13.60
N LYS A 896 0.98 19.26 13.38
CA LYS A 896 2.17 19.73 14.10
C LYS A 896 1.88 20.93 15.01
N LEU A 897 0.68 20.99 15.60
CA LEU A 897 0.30 22.08 16.51
C LEU A 897 1.34 22.24 17.65
N SER A 898 1.75 21.13 18.28
CA SER A 898 2.66 21.13 19.44
C SER A 898 4.06 21.67 19.14
N ALA A 899 4.56 21.44 17.91
CA ALA A 899 5.92 21.78 17.51
C ALA A 899 6.03 23.11 16.76
N GLU A 900 5.04 23.44 15.92
CA GLU A 900 5.10 24.52 14.93
C GLU A 900 4.07 25.64 15.19
N TRP A 901 3.38 25.65 16.34
CA TRP A 901 2.44 26.72 16.70
C TRP A 901 2.72 27.30 18.09
N MET A 902 2.35 28.57 18.25
CA MET A 902 2.41 29.29 19.52
C MET A 902 1.03 29.79 19.95
N MET A 903 0.72 29.63 21.24
CA MET A 903 -0.49 30.15 21.87
C MET A 903 -0.20 31.52 22.49
N VAL A 904 -1.08 32.49 22.25
CA VAL A 904 -1.03 33.84 22.80
C VAL A 904 -2.38 34.19 23.44
N PRO A 905 -2.42 34.56 24.73
CA PRO A 905 -3.64 34.98 25.39
C PRO A 905 -4.04 36.39 24.95
N SER A 906 -5.33 36.54 24.63
CA SER A 906 -5.90 37.79 24.13
C SER A 906 -6.73 38.46 25.23
N PRO A 907 -6.34 39.66 25.70
CA PRO A 907 -7.14 40.42 26.65
C PRO A 907 -8.46 40.91 26.05
N VAL A 908 -9.44 41.18 26.91
CA VAL A 908 -10.66 41.92 26.53
C VAL A 908 -10.28 43.34 26.10
N GLY A 909 -10.63 43.70 24.86
CA GLY A 909 -10.34 45.03 24.33
C GLY A 909 -10.64 45.19 22.84
N LYS A 910 -10.29 46.35 22.28
CA LYS A 910 -10.49 46.65 20.86
C LYS A 910 -9.19 46.45 20.09
N ARG A 911 -9.22 45.61 19.06
CA ARG A 911 -8.09 45.45 18.12
C ARG A 911 -7.79 46.77 17.39
N VAL A 912 -6.55 47.24 17.44
CA VAL A 912 -6.11 48.53 16.88
C VAL A 912 -4.74 48.43 16.20
N LEU A 913 -4.56 49.22 15.14
CA LEU A 913 -3.26 49.45 14.51
C LEU A 913 -2.60 50.67 15.16
N VAL A 914 -1.38 50.53 15.65
CA VAL A 914 -0.61 51.64 16.23
C VAL A 914 0.51 52.04 15.29
N VAL A 915 0.54 53.31 14.88
CA VAL A 915 1.58 53.87 14.02
C VAL A 915 2.28 55.00 14.74
N ALA A 916 3.53 54.78 15.11
CA ALA A 916 4.45 55.78 15.67
C ALA A 916 5.35 56.30 14.54
N ALA A 917 5.08 57.51 14.06
CA ALA A 917 5.84 58.12 12.96
C ALA A 917 5.80 59.65 13.08
N LYS A 918 6.82 60.32 12.53
CA LYS A 918 6.92 61.79 12.46
C LYS A 918 6.76 62.49 13.83
N GLY A 919 7.15 61.81 14.91
CA GLY A 919 7.16 62.34 16.28
C GLY A 919 5.83 62.21 17.05
N THR A 920 4.87 61.44 16.52
CA THR A 920 3.57 61.18 17.14
C THR A 920 3.18 59.71 17.00
N THR A 921 2.43 59.20 17.97
CA THR A 921 1.87 57.84 17.96
C THR A 921 0.36 57.92 17.81
N THR A 922 -0.14 57.34 16.72
CA THR A 922 -1.56 57.38 16.37
C THR A 922 -2.12 55.96 16.39
N VAL A 923 -3.26 55.79 17.05
CA VAL A 923 -3.96 54.51 17.18
C VAL A 923 -5.18 54.53 16.26
N TYR A 924 -5.30 53.56 15.37
CA TYR A 924 -6.39 53.41 14.41
C TYR A 924 -7.23 52.17 14.72
N ASN A 925 -8.54 52.25 14.54
CA ASN A 925 -9.40 51.08 14.61
C ASN A 925 -9.31 50.25 13.32
N LYS A 926 -9.95 49.06 13.30
CA LYS A 926 -9.99 48.17 12.11
C LYS A 926 -10.45 48.87 10.81
N GLY A 927 -11.32 49.88 10.91
CA GLY A 927 -11.80 50.67 9.77
C GLY A 927 -10.90 51.84 9.38
N GLY A 928 -9.69 51.94 9.95
CA GLY A 928 -8.72 52.98 9.64
C GLY A 928 -9.07 54.37 10.17
N ARG A 929 -9.97 54.48 11.15
CA ARG A 929 -10.30 55.75 11.82
C ARG A 929 -9.44 55.93 13.06
N VAL A 930 -8.96 57.15 13.29
CA VAL A 930 -8.18 57.50 14.47
C VAL A 930 -9.03 57.32 15.73
N VAL A 931 -8.52 56.52 16.67
CA VAL A 931 -9.10 56.31 18.01
C VAL A 931 -8.50 57.31 18.99
N THR A 932 -7.17 57.47 18.97
CA THR A 932 -6.44 58.41 19.81
C THR A 932 -5.07 58.71 19.21
N GLN A 933 -4.48 59.84 19.60
CA GLN A 933 -3.12 60.24 19.22
C GLN A 933 -2.40 60.81 20.44
N PHE A 934 -1.17 60.38 20.68
CA PHE A 934 -0.34 60.80 21.81
C PHE A 934 1.15 60.69 21.46
N ARG A 935 2.03 61.20 22.32
CA ARG A 935 3.48 60.98 22.20
C ARG A 935 3.87 59.75 23.01
N SER A 936 4.74 58.90 22.47
CA SER A 936 5.19 57.69 23.14
C SER A 936 6.69 57.50 23.09
N CYS A 937 7.20 56.60 23.92
CA CYS A 937 8.60 56.14 23.90
C CYS A 937 8.95 55.24 22.71
N LEU A 938 7.98 54.81 21.88
CA LEU A 938 8.25 54.04 20.67
C LEU A 938 9.13 54.85 19.68
N PRO A 939 10.06 54.20 18.96
CA PRO A 939 10.75 54.83 17.84
C PRO A 939 9.76 55.42 16.83
N GLY A 940 9.92 56.69 16.47
CA GLY A 940 8.97 57.41 15.62
C GLY A 940 7.88 58.19 16.38
N GLY A 941 7.65 57.85 17.66
CA GLY A 941 6.54 58.35 18.48
C GLY A 941 6.85 59.60 19.30
N SER A 942 8.08 60.10 19.25
CA SER A 942 8.53 61.32 19.97
C SER A 942 9.32 62.26 19.05
N VAL A 943 9.38 63.54 19.43
CA VAL A 943 10.13 64.59 18.69
C VAL A 943 11.63 64.28 18.58
N LYS A 944 12.16 63.40 19.46
CA LYS A 944 13.57 62.97 19.42
C LYS A 944 13.87 61.93 18.33
N SER A 945 12.85 61.31 17.74
CA SER A 945 12.98 60.18 16.81
C SER A 945 12.10 60.35 15.57
N THR A 946 12.16 61.48 14.87
CA THR A 946 11.24 61.81 13.75
C THR A 946 11.55 61.12 12.42
N LYS A 947 12.77 60.59 12.25
CA LYS A 947 13.25 59.99 11.00
C LYS A 947 12.96 58.48 10.87
N VAL A 948 12.37 57.87 11.89
CA VAL A 948 12.08 56.44 11.97
C VAL A 948 10.60 56.22 12.27
N TYR A 949 10.11 55.00 12.10
CA TYR A 949 8.74 54.65 12.42
C TYR A 949 8.63 53.26 13.07
N THR A 950 7.56 53.06 13.82
CA THR A 950 7.18 51.77 14.41
C THR A 950 5.70 51.52 14.15
N ILE A 951 5.36 50.31 13.71
CA ILE A 951 3.99 49.88 13.43
C ILE A 951 3.72 48.62 14.22
N LEU A 952 2.70 48.67 15.09
CA LEU A 952 2.32 47.57 15.97
C LEU A 952 0.86 47.19 15.77
N ASP A 953 0.58 45.92 15.95
CA ASP A 953 -0.77 45.38 15.99
C ASP A 953 -1.14 45.06 17.45
N CYS A 954 -2.10 45.81 18.01
CA CYS A 954 -2.37 45.82 19.44
C CYS A 954 -3.84 45.53 19.76
N ILE A 955 -4.11 45.24 21.04
CA ILE A 955 -5.43 45.30 21.67
C ILE A 955 -5.42 46.45 22.68
N LEU A 956 -6.35 47.39 22.51
CA LEU A 956 -6.56 48.51 23.41
C LEU A 956 -7.66 48.17 24.42
N ASP A 957 -7.29 48.03 25.69
CA ASP A 957 -8.24 47.85 26.80
C ASP A 957 -8.87 49.20 27.21
N SER A 958 -10.00 49.13 27.92
CA SER A 958 -10.70 50.20 28.63
C SER A 958 -9.79 51.14 29.43
N LYS A 959 -8.70 50.62 30.03
CA LYS A 959 -7.69 51.41 30.76
C LYS A 959 -6.73 52.21 29.86
N LYS A 960 -6.92 52.18 28.54
CA LYS A 960 -6.04 52.75 27.51
C LYS A 960 -4.63 52.12 27.46
N THR A 961 -4.48 50.90 27.98
CA THR A 961 -3.28 50.08 27.81
C THR A 961 -3.32 49.37 26.45
N CYS A 962 -2.23 49.44 25.70
CA CYS A 962 -2.03 48.75 24.42
C CYS A 962 -1.25 47.45 24.65
N TYR A 963 -1.95 46.32 24.59
CA TYR A 963 -1.32 45.00 24.57
C TYR A 963 -0.88 44.67 23.15
N CYS A 964 0.43 44.55 22.92
CA CYS A 964 1.01 44.30 21.61
C CYS A 964 0.95 42.81 21.27
N LEU A 965 0.26 42.47 20.18
CA LEU A 965 0.15 41.11 19.67
C LEU A 965 1.18 40.80 18.57
N ASP A 966 1.56 41.79 17.75
CA ASP A 966 2.57 41.62 16.70
C ASP A 966 3.26 42.96 16.34
N VAL A 967 4.40 42.88 15.66
CA VAL A 967 5.21 44.00 15.19
C VAL A 967 5.40 43.92 13.67
N LEU A 968 4.87 44.91 12.95
CA LEU A 968 5.01 44.99 11.49
C LEU A 968 6.29 45.75 11.11
N ALA A 969 6.66 46.77 11.89
CA ALA A 969 7.89 47.51 11.70
C ALA A 969 8.41 48.07 13.02
N TRP A 970 9.73 48.09 13.21
CA TRP A 970 10.37 48.67 14.39
C TRP A 970 11.58 49.51 13.99
N ASN A 971 11.59 50.78 14.40
CA ASN A 971 12.69 51.71 14.12
C ASN A 971 13.05 51.81 12.62
N GLY A 972 12.04 51.78 11.75
CA GLY A 972 12.19 51.83 10.29
C GLY A 972 12.58 50.50 9.63
N MET A 973 12.83 49.43 10.41
CA MET A 973 13.05 48.09 9.85
C MET A 973 11.72 47.38 9.65
N ASP A 974 11.50 46.85 8.45
CA ASP A 974 10.33 46.03 8.15
C ASP A 974 10.47 44.65 8.81
N MET A 975 9.47 44.29 9.61
CA MET A 975 9.41 43.03 10.34
C MET A 975 8.38 42.07 9.76
N SER A 976 7.41 42.55 8.98
CA SER A 976 6.27 41.76 8.50
C SER A 976 6.63 40.49 7.73
N ALA A 977 7.74 40.48 6.99
CA ALA A 977 8.18 39.33 6.19
C ALA A 977 8.95 38.25 6.98
N ASN A 978 9.26 38.50 8.27
CA ASN A 978 9.93 37.50 9.11
C ASN A 978 8.93 36.54 9.74
N PRO A 979 9.31 35.31 10.12
CA PRO A 979 8.47 34.39 10.91
C PRO A 979 7.91 35.01 12.20
N PHE A 980 6.71 34.57 12.62
CA PHE A 980 6.02 35.10 13.80
C PHE A 980 6.81 34.87 15.10
N ASP A 981 7.45 33.73 15.28
CA ASP A 981 8.26 33.44 16.46
C ASP A 981 9.41 34.44 16.64
N PHE A 982 10.08 34.80 15.54
CA PHE A 982 11.09 35.86 15.52
C PHE A 982 10.49 37.24 15.80
N ARG A 983 9.36 37.59 15.19
CA ARG A 983 8.68 38.87 15.46
C ARG A 983 8.28 38.99 16.93
N GLN A 984 7.80 37.92 17.53
CA GLN A 984 7.36 37.88 18.92
C GLN A 984 8.52 37.97 19.91
N PHE A 985 9.63 37.28 19.62
CA PHE A 985 10.88 37.44 20.36
C PHE A 985 11.35 38.90 20.32
N MET A 986 11.42 39.49 19.12
CA MET A 986 11.85 40.87 18.92
C MET A 986 10.94 41.88 19.61
N LEU A 987 9.61 41.72 19.50
CA LEU A 987 8.63 42.57 20.18
C LEU A 987 8.84 42.54 21.71
N SER A 988 8.96 41.35 22.28
CA SER A 988 9.11 41.17 23.73
C SER A 988 10.42 41.78 24.23
N THR A 989 11.54 41.49 23.58
CA THR A 989 12.85 42.08 23.96
C THR A 989 12.84 43.60 23.84
N LYS A 990 12.25 44.15 22.77
CA LYS A 990 12.28 45.60 22.51
C LYS A 990 11.32 46.38 23.40
N LEU A 991 10.20 45.80 23.83
CA LEU A 991 9.31 46.44 24.78
C LEU A 991 9.88 46.43 26.21
N MET A 992 10.67 45.42 26.60
CA MET A 992 11.38 45.42 27.90
C MET A 992 12.40 46.55 28.03
N GLU A 993 12.95 47.04 26.91
CA GLU A 993 13.92 48.15 26.88
C GLU A 993 13.26 49.53 27.11
N LEU A 994 11.92 49.63 27.10
CA LEU A 994 11.21 50.90 27.19
C LEU A 994 10.75 51.20 28.64
N PRO A 995 10.97 52.43 29.14
CA PRO A 995 10.46 52.84 30.45
C PRO A 995 8.93 53.08 30.41
N GLU A 996 8.20 52.33 31.25
CA GLU A 996 6.76 52.33 31.61
C GLU A 996 5.70 52.82 30.59
N LEU A 997 4.68 51.96 30.39
CA LEU A 997 3.29 52.13 29.88
C LEU A 997 2.97 53.32 28.94
N PRO A 998 2.30 53.06 27.78
CA PRO A 998 1.13 52.19 27.73
C PRO A 998 1.26 50.91 26.89
N PHE A 999 2.46 50.50 26.47
CA PHE A 999 2.65 49.31 25.62
C PHE A 999 3.15 48.11 26.42
N LEU A 1000 2.42 46.99 26.37
CA LEU A 1000 2.78 45.74 27.06
C LEU A 1000 2.88 44.58 26.08
N SER A 1001 3.90 43.74 26.24
CA SER A 1001 3.97 42.46 25.51
C SER A 1001 3.05 41.43 26.17
N LEU A 1002 2.47 40.56 25.35
CA LEU A 1002 1.67 39.42 25.83
C LEU A 1002 2.56 38.18 25.99
N PRO A 1003 2.35 37.35 27.03
CA PRO A 1003 3.08 36.09 27.15
C PRO A 1003 2.71 35.15 26.00
N CYS A 1004 3.62 34.27 25.60
CA CYS A 1004 3.35 33.25 24.60
C CYS A 1004 4.07 31.95 24.97
N CYS A 1005 3.48 30.81 24.62
CA CYS A 1005 4.11 29.51 24.77
C CYS A 1005 3.91 28.68 23.51
N LYS A 1006 4.73 27.63 23.35
CA LYS A 1006 4.44 26.61 22.34
C LYS A 1006 3.16 25.89 22.71
N CYS A 1007 2.43 25.42 21.70
CA CYS A 1007 1.18 24.68 21.89
C CYS A 1007 1.39 23.23 22.38
N GLN A 1008 2.32 23.02 23.32
CA GLN A 1008 2.47 21.76 24.05
C GLN A 1008 1.45 21.73 25.20
N PRO A 1009 0.71 20.63 25.42
CA PRO A 1009 -0.33 20.55 26.44
C PRO A 1009 0.14 21.04 27.81
N GLU A 1010 1.34 20.63 28.24
CA GLU A 1010 1.91 20.97 29.55
C GLU A 1010 2.13 22.48 29.71
N LEU A 1011 2.68 23.13 28.67
CA LEU A 1011 2.95 24.57 28.68
C LEU A 1011 1.67 25.40 28.59
N MET A 1012 0.68 24.94 27.83
CA MET A 1012 -0.62 25.60 27.74
C MET A 1012 -1.37 25.49 29.07
N GLU A 1013 -1.38 24.31 29.70
CA GLU A 1013 -1.97 24.13 31.04
C GLU A 1013 -1.27 24.99 32.08
N GLU A 1014 0.07 25.04 32.07
CA GLU A 1014 0.84 25.89 32.97
C GLU A 1014 0.49 27.38 32.79
N MET A 1015 0.44 27.87 31.55
CA MET A 1015 0.05 29.24 31.26
C MET A 1015 -1.37 29.56 31.75
N MET A 1016 -2.33 28.66 31.50
CA MET A 1016 -3.72 28.84 31.93
C MET A 1016 -3.87 28.79 33.45
N ARG A 1017 -3.02 28.02 34.15
CA ARG A 1017 -2.97 27.90 35.61
C ARG A 1017 -2.36 29.13 36.29
N ASN A 1018 -1.30 29.68 35.70
CA ASN A 1018 -0.58 30.85 36.24
C ASN A 1018 -1.45 32.12 36.20
N GLY A 1019 -2.41 32.19 35.28
CA GLY A 1019 -3.32 33.33 35.14
C GLY A 1019 -2.67 34.56 34.50
N PHE A 1020 -3.47 35.62 34.33
CA PHE A 1020 -3.06 36.83 33.61
C PHE A 1020 -3.45 38.08 34.41
N ASP A 1021 -2.67 39.15 34.29
CA ASP A 1021 -2.94 40.46 34.92
C ASP A 1021 -4.05 41.26 34.20
N PHE A 1022 -4.77 40.61 33.29
CA PHE A 1022 -5.86 41.16 32.50
C PHE A 1022 -7.01 40.15 32.39
N GLU A 1023 -8.19 40.64 32.04
CA GLU A 1023 -9.35 39.80 31.75
C GLU A 1023 -9.16 39.12 30.38
N LEU A 1024 -9.22 37.78 30.36
CA LEU A 1024 -8.96 36.97 29.17
C LEU A 1024 -10.22 36.89 28.30
N ASP A 1025 -10.14 37.33 27.05
CA ASP A 1025 -11.21 37.18 26.06
C ASP A 1025 -11.11 35.84 25.33
N GLY A 1026 -9.90 35.45 24.93
CA GLY A 1026 -9.68 34.19 24.21
C GLY A 1026 -8.20 33.92 23.95
N LEU A 1027 -7.95 32.88 23.17
CA LEU A 1027 -6.62 32.35 22.91
C LEU A 1027 -6.37 32.33 21.40
N LEU A 1028 -5.30 32.99 20.98
CA LEU A 1028 -4.83 33.00 19.60
C LEU A 1028 -3.78 31.91 19.40
N TYR A 1029 -3.81 31.26 18.25
CA TYR A 1029 -2.87 30.21 17.86
C TYR A 1029 -2.18 30.64 16.57
N TYR A 1030 -0.90 30.94 16.63
CA TYR A 1030 -0.12 31.39 15.46
C TYR A 1030 0.79 30.27 14.98
N TYR A 1031 0.78 29.98 13.68
CA TYR A 1031 1.84 29.18 13.06
C TYR A 1031 3.18 29.91 13.21
N THR A 1032 4.22 29.26 13.72
CA THR A 1032 5.51 29.90 14.04
C THR A 1032 6.13 30.57 12.81
N GLY A 1033 6.01 29.94 11.65
CA GLY A 1033 6.56 30.41 10.38
C GLY A 1033 5.74 31.49 9.65
N VAL A 1034 4.58 31.90 10.17
CA VAL A 1034 3.65 32.78 9.41
C VAL A 1034 4.23 34.18 9.21
N VAL A 1035 4.23 34.69 7.98
CA VAL A 1035 4.50 36.10 7.69
C VAL A 1035 3.24 36.95 7.89
N TYR A 1036 3.40 38.22 8.25
CA TYR A 1036 2.26 39.09 8.57
C TYR A 1036 1.53 39.51 7.28
N GLU A 1037 0.29 39.04 7.11
CA GLU A 1037 -0.56 39.37 5.95
C GLU A 1037 -1.89 39.96 6.43
N ALA A 1038 -2.30 41.08 5.82
CA ALA A 1038 -3.53 41.76 6.17
C ALA A 1038 -4.77 40.91 5.81
N GLY A 1039 -5.76 40.90 6.71
CA GLY A 1039 -7.00 40.14 6.55
C GLY A 1039 -7.00 38.82 7.32
N GLN A 1040 -8.06 38.04 7.11
CA GLN A 1040 -8.26 36.78 7.81
C GLN A 1040 -7.35 35.67 7.27
N SER A 1041 -6.64 34.98 8.18
CA SER A 1041 -5.65 33.95 7.85
C SER A 1041 -5.94 32.62 8.56
N PRO A 1042 -5.90 31.48 7.85
CA PRO A 1042 -6.02 30.13 8.45
C PRO A 1042 -4.76 29.71 9.21
N LEU A 1043 -3.69 30.51 9.16
CA LEU A 1043 -2.46 30.35 9.94
C LEU A 1043 -2.52 31.04 11.30
N VAL A 1044 -3.66 31.67 11.61
CA VAL A 1044 -3.97 32.27 12.92
C VAL A 1044 -5.33 31.75 13.41
N GLY A 1045 -5.32 30.84 14.36
CA GLY A 1045 -6.51 30.27 14.99
C GLY A 1045 -6.99 31.07 16.21
N TRP A 1046 -8.26 30.91 16.57
CA TRP A 1046 -8.88 31.52 17.75
C TRP A 1046 -9.80 30.52 18.46
N LEU A 1047 -9.68 30.42 19.79
CA LEU A 1047 -10.57 29.64 20.65
C LEU A 1047 -10.94 30.43 21.92
N LYS A 1048 -12.09 30.10 22.51
CA LYS A 1048 -12.41 30.53 23.89
C LYS A 1048 -11.72 29.61 24.91
N PRO A 1049 -11.40 30.10 26.12
CA PRO A 1049 -10.69 29.31 27.14
C PRO A 1049 -11.42 28.01 27.51
N TRP A 1050 -12.74 28.03 27.60
CA TRP A 1050 -13.55 26.85 27.92
C TRP A 1050 -13.60 25.79 26.82
N MET A 1051 -13.20 26.14 25.59
CA MET A 1051 -13.17 25.21 24.46
C MET A 1051 -11.91 24.33 24.45
N LEU A 1052 -10.87 24.69 25.21
CA LEU A 1052 -9.58 23.97 25.23
C LEU A 1052 -9.69 22.49 25.62
N PRO A 1053 -10.48 22.10 26.63
CA PRO A 1053 -10.69 20.69 26.96
C PRO A 1053 -11.42 19.92 25.85
N GLU A 1054 -12.35 20.56 25.13
CA GLU A 1054 -13.13 19.91 24.06
C GLU A 1054 -12.33 19.79 22.75
N ILE A 1055 -11.60 20.84 22.36
CA ILE A 1055 -10.91 20.90 21.08
C ILE A 1055 -9.48 20.37 21.18
N LEU A 1056 -8.70 20.80 22.18
CA LEU A 1056 -7.27 20.51 22.27
C LEU A 1056 -6.92 19.50 23.38
N ASN A 1057 -7.92 19.03 24.13
CA ASN A 1057 -7.74 18.17 25.30
C ASN A 1057 -6.76 18.77 26.35
N VAL A 1058 -6.82 20.10 26.53
CA VAL A 1058 -5.99 20.86 27.49
C VAL A 1058 -6.84 21.25 28.69
N ALA A 1059 -6.42 20.88 29.91
CA ALA A 1059 -7.18 21.22 31.11
C ALA A 1059 -7.09 22.73 31.41
N VAL A 1060 -8.22 23.35 31.76
CA VAL A 1060 -8.28 24.75 32.18
C VAL A 1060 -8.89 24.89 33.59
N PRO A 1061 -8.49 25.90 34.38
CA PRO A 1061 -9.10 26.16 35.68
C PRO A 1061 -10.62 26.32 35.62
N GLU A 1062 -11.34 25.87 36.65
CA GLU A 1062 -12.82 25.85 36.71
C GLU A 1062 -13.49 27.20 36.42
N LYS A 1063 -12.82 28.32 36.75
CA LYS A 1063 -13.32 29.68 36.48
C LYS A 1063 -13.65 29.92 35.00
N PHE A 1064 -12.93 29.26 34.08
CA PHE A 1064 -13.14 29.38 32.65
C PHE A 1064 -14.26 28.44 32.15
N LEU A 1065 -14.41 27.25 32.72
CA LEU A 1065 -15.45 26.28 32.32
C LEU A 1065 -16.87 26.82 32.52
N ASN A 1066 -17.05 27.68 33.53
CA ASN A 1066 -18.35 28.27 33.88
C ASN A 1066 -18.81 29.39 32.92
N GLU A 1067 -17.98 29.79 31.95
CA GLU A 1067 -18.35 30.80 30.94
C GLU A 1067 -19.33 30.27 29.88
N ASN A 1068 -19.48 28.95 29.74
CA ASN A 1068 -20.47 28.32 28.86
C ASN A 1068 -21.82 28.14 29.59
N THR A 1069 -22.51 29.25 29.86
CA THR A 1069 -23.78 29.30 30.62
C THR A 1069 -24.94 28.46 30.03
N LEU A 1070 -24.84 28.04 28.76
CA LEU A 1070 -25.87 27.28 28.05
C LEU A 1070 -25.51 25.80 27.83
N GLN A 1071 -24.35 25.34 28.32
CA GLN A 1071 -23.83 23.97 28.08
C GLN A 1071 -23.90 23.53 26.61
N GLN A 1072 -23.68 24.48 25.69
CA GLN A 1072 -23.68 24.21 24.25
C GLN A 1072 -22.37 23.57 23.83
N SER A 1073 -22.37 22.73 22.79
CA SER A 1073 -21.11 22.25 22.22
C SER A 1073 -20.33 23.39 21.57
N THR A 1074 -19.01 23.23 21.44
CA THR A 1074 -18.15 24.23 20.77
C THR A 1074 -18.70 24.63 19.40
N GLN A 1075 -19.12 23.67 18.58
CA GLN A 1075 -19.64 23.95 17.23
C GLN A 1075 -20.93 24.77 17.26
N GLN A 1076 -21.86 24.45 18.17
CA GLN A 1076 -23.11 25.21 18.33
C GLN A 1076 -22.84 26.66 18.74
N PHE A 1077 -21.84 26.87 19.61
CA PHE A 1077 -21.43 28.22 20.00
C PHE A 1077 -20.82 28.98 18.82
N ILE A 1078 -19.92 28.36 18.05
CA ILE A 1078 -19.28 28.98 16.87
C ILE A 1078 -20.34 29.41 15.84
N ASP A 1079 -21.31 28.52 15.55
CA ASP A 1079 -22.37 28.80 14.59
C ASP A 1079 -23.27 29.95 15.07
N ALA A 1080 -23.69 29.91 16.34
CA ALA A 1080 -24.49 30.97 16.95
C ALA A 1080 -23.74 32.31 17.01
N PHE A 1081 -22.44 32.28 17.31
CA PHE A 1081 -21.58 33.46 17.36
C PHE A 1081 -21.44 34.10 15.98
N ASN A 1082 -21.20 33.28 14.94
CA ASN A 1082 -21.05 33.76 13.56
C ASN A 1082 -22.34 34.41 13.05
N ILE A 1083 -23.50 33.82 13.37
CA ILE A 1083 -24.83 34.39 13.04
C ILE A 1083 -25.06 35.72 13.78
N ALA A 1084 -24.84 35.75 15.10
CA ALA A 1084 -25.10 36.93 15.92
C ALA A 1084 -24.21 38.13 15.58
N HIS A 1085 -22.98 37.89 15.09
CA HIS A 1085 -22.00 38.94 14.81
C HIS A 1085 -21.82 39.23 13.30
N ASN A 1086 -22.70 38.70 12.44
CA ASN A 1086 -22.59 38.80 10.97
C ASN A 1086 -21.17 38.48 10.46
N HIS A 1087 -20.54 37.47 11.07
CA HIS A 1087 -19.19 37.08 10.73
C HIS A 1087 -19.23 36.22 9.46
N THR A 1088 -18.98 36.83 8.29
CA THR A 1088 -18.80 36.10 7.03
C THR A 1088 -17.54 35.25 7.10
N SER A 1089 -17.68 33.99 7.53
CA SER A 1089 -16.67 32.98 7.27
C SER A 1089 -16.48 32.85 5.76
N LYS A 1090 -15.23 32.83 5.27
CA LYS A 1090 -14.93 32.58 3.84
C LYS A 1090 -15.32 31.17 3.37
N ILE A 1091 -15.96 30.36 4.22
CA ILE A 1091 -16.66 29.13 3.85
C ILE A 1091 -17.81 29.52 2.91
N ARG A 1092 -17.61 29.37 1.58
CA ARG A 1092 -18.69 29.53 0.61
C ARG A 1092 -19.79 28.51 0.94
N PRO A 1093 -21.06 28.92 1.14
CA PRO A 1093 -22.16 27.97 1.12
C PRO A 1093 -22.24 27.42 -0.31
N THR A 1094 -22.01 26.13 -0.50
CA THR A 1094 -22.46 25.46 -1.73
C THR A 1094 -23.98 25.56 -1.77
N MET A 1095 -24.51 26.29 -2.75
CA MET A 1095 -25.94 26.32 -3.07
C MET A 1095 -26.41 24.89 -3.33
N GLU A 1096 -27.14 24.32 -2.39
CA GLU A 1096 -28.16 23.32 -2.69
C GLU A 1096 -29.37 24.09 -3.25
N VAL A 1097 -29.77 23.82 -4.49
CA VAL A 1097 -31.13 23.86 -5.09
C VAL A 1097 -30.96 23.66 -6.61
N GLU A 1098 -31.11 22.41 -7.05
CA GLU A 1098 -31.99 21.86 -8.12
C GLU A 1098 -31.57 20.44 -8.49
#